data_AF-A0A501W9W6-F1
#
_entry.id   AF-A0A501W9W6-F1
#
_cell.length_a   1.000
_cell.length_b   1.000
_cell.length_c   1.000
_cell.angle_alpha   90.00
_cell.angle_beta   90.00
_cell.angle_gamma   90.00
#
_symmetry.space_group_name_H-M   'P 1'
#
loop_
_entity.id
_entity.type
_entity.pdbx_description
1 polymer ?
#
loop_
_entity_poly.entity_id
_entity_poly.type
_entity_poly.pdbx_seq_one_letter_code
_entity_poly.pdbx_strand_id
1 'polypeptide(L)'
;MRQRASFVALLFLLLLVGLSLVSLWLLRPPAPVPASAPASEFSAERAMQHVRQIARQPHAMGTAAHAEVRRYLLQELAQLGLNPQVQESAAVYQQSVGHVYNVLGRLKGSGAGSKAILLMAHYDSQPNTPGAADDGAGVAAILETVRALKAAAPMQHDVIVLLTDGEEYGLFGATAFLQHPWAQEVALVLNLEGRGNAGPSMTFEMSPKNGWLVKQYAAAAPYPYFSSLAYEIYSRMPNNTDFTVFKDAGYAGLNAAFIEGFAHYHKSTDTPQNLSLRSLQQHGSNLLALSRHFGRTSLSSTKARDRVFFNAIGGWVVNYKSSLNLLWVAFTTLLLFVTVRVALRQEVVRGWGIVSGVGLYLFTLVVIVLLFYPLNEGVWQQLPFAQRHNGVYGESGFFAAYLLLALGLFQLLGWLWLRRVRLLSLVLGVFILQFVLLIAVYLVVPNAAYLFLFPLLFSVGALLAVMLSGGLELQRMAPKHVFILLIGAAPAVLLLLPIAEVVFMAFALQLPYGMVVLALLLAGLLLPLLAFMEAGLRWKGVPLLPLLLLLAGGGLLANAVAGERPSAERPLHSHVSYFLNADAGKAWWASRFQRTDAWNRQFFTAPTQGPLRQVYPNASIPYMQSQAKPLNLPAPTATVLQDSVAGEERRLRLQLLSVRGAAHLEVAVQVPDTASLQSIKLAGQRLSLTPAETAAGKVYFTRYYGLPESKQAVLELRLAAGVPLTLYLYDQSIGLPPELVPSARPAYVVPDQGRDSNLTVVRKSYTF
;
A
#
# COMPACT_ATOMS: atom_id res chain seq x y z
N MET A 1 25.40 36.00 -30.73
CA MET A 1 25.63 34.55 -30.48
C MET A 1 25.12 34.07 -29.12
N ARG A 2 25.45 34.75 -28.00
CA ARG A 2 25.02 34.34 -26.64
C ARG A 2 23.50 34.28 -26.44
N GLN A 3 22.74 35.29 -26.90
CA GLN A 3 21.26 35.30 -26.81
C GLN A 3 20.60 34.13 -27.56
N ARG A 4 21.10 33.78 -28.75
CA ARG A 4 20.61 32.60 -29.52
C ARG A 4 20.86 31.29 -28.78
N ALA A 5 22.04 31.13 -28.15
CA ALA A 5 22.35 29.95 -27.35
C ALA A 5 21.46 29.82 -26.09
N SER A 6 21.20 30.93 -25.40
CA SER A 6 20.30 30.94 -24.23
C SER A 6 18.85 30.62 -24.62
N PHE A 7 18.36 31.12 -25.76
CA PHE A 7 17.03 30.80 -26.26
C PHE A 7 16.86 29.31 -26.58
N VAL A 8 17.84 28.70 -27.27
CA VAL A 8 17.81 27.27 -27.59
C VAL A 8 17.87 26.42 -26.33
N ALA A 9 18.73 26.76 -25.37
CA ALA A 9 18.80 26.07 -24.08
C ALA A 9 17.46 26.13 -23.32
N LEU A 10 16.82 27.30 -23.28
CA LEU A 10 15.51 27.48 -22.66
C LEU A 10 14.42 26.64 -23.35
N LEU A 11 14.40 26.61 -24.68
CA LEU A 11 13.44 25.80 -25.44
C LEU A 11 13.57 24.31 -25.09
N PHE A 12 14.79 23.76 -25.06
CA PHE A 12 14.99 22.35 -24.71
C PHE A 12 14.72 22.05 -23.23
N LEU A 13 14.95 23.01 -22.34
CA LEU A 13 14.52 22.90 -20.94
C LEU A 13 12.99 22.80 -20.86
N LEU A 14 12.25 23.66 -21.59
CA LEU A 14 10.79 23.61 -21.64
C LEU A 14 10.27 22.30 -22.24
N LEU A 15 10.94 21.76 -23.28
CA LEU A 15 10.58 20.46 -23.84
C LEU A 15 10.80 19.31 -22.86
N LEU A 16 11.92 19.31 -22.12
CA LEU A 16 12.19 18.30 -21.11
C LEU A 16 11.20 18.40 -19.94
N VAL A 17 10.91 19.61 -19.47
CA VAL A 17 9.89 19.84 -18.43
C VAL A 17 8.51 19.42 -18.94
N GLY A 18 8.16 19.76 -20.17
CA GLY A 18 6.91 19.34 -20.80
C GLY A 18 6.78 17.82 -20.88
N LEU A 19 7.84 17.10 -21.29
CA LEU A 19 7.86 15.64 -21.30
C LEU A 19 7.68 15.04 -19.90
N SER A 20 8.36 15.60 -18.89
CA SER A 20 8.21 15.17 -17.49
C SER A 20 6.79 15.41 -16.98
N LEU A 21 6.19 16.56 -17.27
CA LEU A 21 4.81 16.87 -16.89
C LEU A 21 3.80 15.97 -17.61
N VAL A 22 4.01 15.67 -18.89
CA VAL A 22 3.18 14.69 -19.62
C VAL A 22 3.32 13.30 -19.00
N SER A 23 4.54 12.88 -18.64
CA SER A 23 4.80 11.60 -17.98
C SER A 23 3.98 11.43 -16.70
N LEU A 24 3.96 12.46 -15.84
CA LEU A 24 3.16 12.48 -14.61
C LEU A 24 1.66 12.60 -14.90
N TRP A 25 1.26 13.44 -15.86
CA TRP A 25 -0.15 13.63 -16.24
C TRP A 25 -0.80 12.33 -16.75
N LEU A 26 -0.03 11.46 -17.41
CA LEU A 26 -0.48 10.17 -17.91
C LEU A 26 -0.81 9.15 -16.79
N LEU A 27 -0.43 9.43 -15.54
CA LEU A 27 -0.86 8.65 -14.36
C LEU A 27 -2.27 8.99 -13.90
N ARG A 28 -2.84 10.11 -14.37
CA ARG A 28 -4.15 10.55 -13.93
C ARG A 28 -5.24 9.54 -14.36
N PRO A 29 -6.06 9.02 -13.44
CA PRO A 29 -7.18 8.15 -13.79
C PRO A 29 -8.17 8.85 -14.72
N PRO A 30 -9.02 8.16 -15.50
CA PRO A 30 -10.00 8.75 -16.42
C PRO A 30 -11.01 9.68 -15.73
N ALA A 31 -11.72 10.50 -16.51
CA ALA A 31 -12.82 11.31 -16.00
C ALA A 31 -14.00 10.42 -15.55
N PRO A 32 -14.72 10.79 -14.47
CA PRO A 32 -15.87 10.01 -14.01
C PRO A 32 -17.01 10.06 -15.03
N VAL A 33 -17.70 8.94 -15.17
CA VAL A 33 -18.86 8.78 -16.04
C VAL A 33 -20.14 9.05 -15.24
N PRO A 34 -21.07 9.89 -15.76
CA PRO A 34 -22.24 10.33 -15.01
C PRO A 34 -23.26 9.20 -14.80
N ALA A 35 -24.13 9.36 -13.81
CA ALA A 35 -25.15 8.36 -13.47
C ALA A 35 -26.18 8.12 -14.58
N SER A 36 -26.31 9.06 -15.53
CA SER A 36 -27.17 8.97 -16.71
C SER A 36 -26.56 8.17 -17.88
N ALA A 37 -25.32 7.69 -17.77
CA ALA A 37 -24.68 6.89 -18.80
C ALA A 37 -25.46 5.58 -19.08
N PRO A 38 -25.33 4.97 -20.28
CA PRO A 38 -26.01 3.73 -20.63
C PRO A 38 -25.90 2.66 -19.55
N ALA A 39 -26.96 1.84 -19.40
CA ALA A 39 -27.03 0.82 -18.36
C ALA A 39 -25.91 -0.23 -18.48
N SER A 40 -25.38 -0.47 -19.68
CA SER A 40 -24.27 -1.38 -19.93
C SER A 40 -22.89 -0.76 -19.66
N GLU A 41 -22.80 0.49 -19.22
CA GLU A 41 -21.52 1.14 -18.87
C GLU A 41 -21.31 1.22 -17.36
N PHE A 42 -20.05 1.25 -16.94
CA PHE A 42 -19.68 1.54 -15.56
C PHE A 42 -19.74 3.04 -15.29
N SER A 43 -20.50 3.45 -14.27
CA SER A 43 -20.53 4.85 -13.79
C SER A 43 -20.00 4.95 -12.38
N ALA A 44 -18.95 5.76 -12.18
CA ALA A 44 -18.45 6.10 -10.86
C ALA A 44 -19.49 6.85 -10.02
N GLU A 45 -20.39 7.64 -10.63
CA GLU A 45 -21.46 8.30 -9.89
C GLU A 45 -22.50 7.33 -9.33
N ARG A 46 -22.86 6.27 -10.08
CA ARG A 46 -23.72 5.18 -9.57
C ARG A 46 -23.00 4.40 -8.47
N ALA A 47 -21.76 4.00 -8.70
CA ALA A 47 -20.96 3.30 -7.69
C ALA A 47 -20.81 4.12 -6.40
N MET A 48 -20.58 5.44 -6.50
CA MET A 48 -20.46 6.34 -5.34
C MET A 48 -21.74 6.41 -4.49
N GLN A 49 -22.92 6.09 -5.04
CA GLN A 49 -24.13 5.97 -4.23
C GLN A 49 -23.99 4.82 -3.23
N HIS A 50 -23.44 3.67 -3.65
CA HIS A 50 -23.18 2.56 -2.74
C HIS A 50 -22.09 2.89 -1.71
N VAL A 51 -21.01 3.56 -2.11
CA VAL A 51 -19.96 4.03 -1.18
C VAL A 51 -20.58 4.88 -0.06
N ARG A 52 -21.50 5.82 -0.39
CA ARG A 52 -22.18 6.65 0.60
C ARG A 52 -23.11 5.88 1.55
N GLN A 53 -23.54 4.67 1.19
CA GLN A 53 -24.35 3.82 2.06
C GLN A 53 -23.48 2.97 2.98
N ILE A 54 -22.40 2.41 2.43
CA ILE A 54 -21.43 1.58 3.16
C ILE A 54 -20.68 2.45 4.19
N ALA A 55 -20.10 3.55 3.74
CA ALA A 55 -19.27 4.43 4.56
C ALA A 55 -20.03 5.57 5.25
N ARG A 56 -21.25 5.29 5.74
CA ARG A 56 -22.02 6.24 6.55
C ARG A 56 -21.40 6.48 7.92
N GLN A 57 -20.87 5.41 8.51
CA GLN A 57 -20.23 5.40 9.82
C GLN A 57 -19.21 4.24 9.85
N PRO A 58 -18.27 4.23 10.80
CA PRO A 58 -17.36 3.11 10.99
C PRO A 58 -18.12 1.79 11.22
N HIS A 59 -17.72 0.74 10.52
CA HIS A 59 -18.44 -0.52 10.46
C HIS A 59 -17.50 -1.73 10.61
N ALA A 60 -16.55 -1.62 11.54
CA ALA A 60 -15.67 -2.72 11.91
C ALA A 60 -16.44 -3.96 12.38
N MET A 61 -15.89 -5.15 12.12
CA MET A 61 -16.56 -6.43 12.43
C MET A 61 -17.03 -6.54 13.89
N GLY A 62 -18.20 -7.15 14.08
CA GLY A 62 -18.83 -7.32 15.39
C GLY A 62 -19.58 -6.09 15.91
N THR A 63 -19.55 -4.95 15.20
CA THR A 63 -20.37 -3.76 15.51
C THR A 63 -21.78 -3.87 14.90
N ALA A 64 -22.71 -3.04 15.37
CA ALA A 64 -24.06 -2.96 14.79
C ALA A 64 -24.04 -2.40 13.35
N ALA A 65 -23.22 -1.36 13.10
CA ALA A 65 -23.05 -0.76 11.78
C ALA A 65 -22.57 -1.79 10.74
N HIS A 66 -21.66 -2.69 11.12
CA HIS A 66 -21.23 -3.80 10.27
C HIS A 66 -22.39 -4.70 9.83
N ALA A 67 -23.29 -5.06 10.76
CA ALA A 67 -24.48 -5.85 10.43
C ALA A 67 -25.47 -5.08 9.53
N GLU A 68 -25.57 -3.76 9.67
CA GLU A 68 -26.36 -2.90 8.79
C GLU A 68 -25.80 -2.87 7.36
N VAL A 69 -24.48 -2.73 7.21
CA VAL A 69 -23.80 -2.82 5.90
C VAL A 69 -24.04 -4.18 5.28
N ARG A 70 -23.85 -5.28 6.02
CA ARG A 70 -24.16 -6.64 5.53
C ARG A 70 -25.59 -6.76 5.02
N ARG A 71 -26.58 -6.26 5.78
CA ARG A 71 -27.99 -6.27 5.39
C ARG A 71 -28.23 -5.48 4.10
N TYR A 72 -27.62 -4.31 3.97
CA TYR A 72 -27.68 -3.52 2.74
C TYR A 72 -27.09 -4.28 1.54
N LEU A 73 -25.92 -4.90 1.69
CA LEU A 73 -25.27 -5.66 0.61
C LEU A 73 -26.11 -6.86 0.16
N LEU A 74 -26.73 -7.58 1.11
CA LEU A 74 -27.68 -8.66 0.78
C LEU A 74 -28.87 -8.14 -0.03
N GLN A 75 -29.41 -6.96 0.31
CA GLN A 75 -30.50 -6.35 -0.43
C GLN A 75 -30.07 -5.95 -1.85
N GLU A 76 -28.91 -5.32 -2.01
CA GLU A 76 -28.39 -4.92 -3.33
C GLU A 76 -28.13 -6.13 -4.23
N LEU A 77 -27.49 -7.18 -3.71
CA LEU A 77 -27.28 -8.41 -4.47
C LEU A 77 -28.59 -9.12 -4.83
N ALA A 78 -29.61 -9.08 -3.96
CA ALA A 78 -30.93 -9.62 -4.25
C ALA A 78 -31.66 -8.83 -5.35
N GLN A 79 -31.59 -7.50 -5.32
CA GLN A 79 -32.12 -6.63 -6.39
C GLN A 79 -31.40 -6.86 -7.73
N LEU A 80 -30.09 -7.14 -7.66
CA LEU A 80 -29.32 -7.59 -8.80
C LEU A 80 -29.61 -9.05 -9.18
N GLY A 81 -30.49 -9.78 -8.50
CA GLY A 81 -30.90 -11.14 -8.85
C GLY A 81 -29.78 -12.18 -8.72
N LEU A 82 -28.84 -11.97 -7.79
CA LEU A 82 -27.69 -12.86 -7.55
C LEU A 82 -27.96 -13.99 -6.55
N ASN A 83 -29.19 -14.10 -6.04
CA ASN A 83 -29.61 -15.06 -5.00
C ASN A 83 -28.59 -15.12 -3.85
N PRO A 84 -28.42 -14.02 -3.10
CA PRO A 84 -27.31 -13.90 -2.17
C PRO A 84 -27.43 -14.84 -0.98
N GLN A 85 -26.29 -15.25 -0.45
CA GLN A 85 -26.17 -16.09 0.74
C GLN A 85 -25.09 -15.54 1.68
N VAL A 86 -25.21 -15.86 2.97
CA VAL A 86 -24.19 -15.54 3.97
C VAL A 86 -23.45 -16.83 4.32
N GLN A 87 -22.13 -16.82 4.22
CA GLN A 87 -21.28 -17.85 4.82
C GLN A 87 -20.86 -17.35 6.21
N GLU A 88 -21.53 -17.86 7.24
CA GLU A 88 -21.14 -17.65 8.63
C GLU A 88 -20.14 -18.71 9.07
N SER A 89 -18.96 -18.29 9.56
CA SER A 89 -17.93 -19.22 10.01
C SER A 89 -16.95 -18.58 10.99
N ALA A 90 -16.21 -19.42 11.73
CA ALA A 90 -15.03 -18.99 12.44
C ALA A 90 -13.79 -19.45 11.66
N ALA A 91 -12.84 -18.55 11.42
CA ALA A 91 -11.58 -18.86 10.73
C ALA A 91 -10.37 -18.48 11.58
N VAL A 92 -9.28 -19.22 11.39
CA VAL A 92 -7.98 -18.93 12.01
C VAL A 92 -7.06 -18.35 10.96
N TYR A 93 -6.49 -17.19 11.27
CA TYR A 93 -5.39 -16.63 10.51
C TYR A 93 -4.28 -16.26 11.48
N GLN A 94 -3.08 -16.78 11.22
CA GLN A 94 -1.95 -16.75 12.15
C GLN A 94 -2.32 -17.32 13.53
N GLN A 95 -2.40 -16.48 14.57
CA GLN A 95 -2.69 -16.87 15.96
C GLN A 95 -4.01 -16.29 16.49
N SER A 96 -4.83 -15.69 15.62
CA SER A 96 -6.11 -15.10 15.98
C SER A 96 -7.28 -15.85 15.34
N VAL A 97 -8.46 -15.70 15.93
CA VAL A 97 -9.73 -16.20 15.39
C VAL A 97 -10.58 -15.01 14.97
N GLY A 98 -11.25 -15.11 13.82
CA GLY A 98 -12.30 -14.18 13.41
C GLY A 98 -13.61 -14.93 13.19
N HIS A 99 -14.72 -14.37 13.68
CA HIS A 99 -16.07 -14.82 13.30
C HIS A 99 -16.57 -13.93 12.18
N VAL A 100 -16.84 -14.54 11.02
CA VAL A 100 -17.06 -13.84 9.76
C VAL A 100 -18.42 -14.15 9.17
N TYR A 101 -18.98 -13.16 8.48
CA TYR A 101 -20.20 -13.26 7.69
C TYR A 101 -19.90 -12.82 6.26
N ASN A 102 -19.23 -13.68 5.48
CA ASN A 102 -18.99 -13.40 4.07
C ASN A 102 -20.34 -13.28 3.34
N VAL A 103 -20.46 -12.30 2.45
CA VAL A 103 -21.65 -12.11 1.62
C VAL A 103 -21.34 -12.57 0.20
N LEU A 104 -22.11 -13.52 -0.31
CA LEU A 104 -21.87 -14.13 -1.60
C LEU A 104 -23.08 -13.96 -2.53
N GLY A 105 -22.82 -13.87 -3.82
CA GLY A 105 -23.86 -13.87 -4.85
C GLY A 105 -23.35 -14.47 -6.15
N ARG A 106 -24.25 -14.96 -7.00
CA ARG A 106 -23.87 -15.64 -8.24
C ARG A 106 -24.70 -15.18 -9.43
N LEU A 107 -24.02 -14.59 -10.41
CA LEU A 107 -24.58 -14.29 -11.72
C LEU A 107 -24.30 -15.45 -12.67
N LYS A 108 -25.37 -16.11 -13.13
CA LYS A 108 -25.28 -17.27 -14.02
C LYS A 108 -24.89 -16.89 -15.44
N GLY A 109 -23.93 -17.62 -16.00
CA GLY A 109 -23.59 -17.58 -17.41
C GLY A 109 -24.53 -18.42 -18.27
N SER A 110 -24.36 -18.37 -19.59
CA SER A 110 -25.14 -19.14 -20.56
C SER A 110 -24.57 -20.54 -20.84
N GLY A 111 -23.34 -20.84 -20.38
CA GLY A 111 -22.70 -22.14 -20.59
C GLY A 111 -23.10 -23.16 -19.50
N ALA A 112 -23.27 -24.42 -19.89
CA ALA A 112 -23.50 -25.53 -18.96
C ALA A 112 -22.19 -25.96 -18.26
N GLY A 113 -21.78 -25.24 -17.21
CA GLY A 113 -20.67 -25.60 -16.29
C GLY A 113 -19.26 -25.58 -16.91
N SER A 114 -18.24 -24.99 -16.27
CA SER A 114 -17.47 -25.74 -15.27
C SER A 114 -16.46 -24.87 -14.49
N LYS A 115 -16.37 -23.56 -14.76
CA LYS A 115 -15.52 -22.62 -14.04
C LYS A 115 -16.15 -21.23 -13.94
N ALA A 116 -15.84 -20.52 -12.86
CA ALA A 116 -16.35 -19.19 -12.55
C ALA A 116 -15.21 -18.17 -12.37
N ILE A 117 -15.55 -16.90 -12.57
CA ILE A 117 -14.71 -15.76 -12.21
C ILE A 117 -15.20 -15.25 -10.85
N LEU A 118 -14.27 -15.04 -9.92
CA LEU A 118 -14.55 -14.47 -8.61
C LEU A 118 -14.21 -12.97 -8.64
N LEU A 119 -15.20 -12.12 -8.36
CA LEU A 119 -14.99 -10.71 -8.04
C LEU A 119 -14.99 -10.57 -6.52
N MET A 120 -13.93 -9.97 -5.99
CA MET A 120 -13.67 -9.94 -4.55
C MET A 120 -13.25 -8.54 -4.06
N ALA A 121 -13.76 -8.19 -2.89
CA ALA A 121 -13.50 -6.97 -2.12
C ALA A 121 -13.93 -7.24 -0.68
N HIS A 122 -13.31 -6.61 0.32
CA HIS A 122 -13.77 -6.74 1.70
C HIS A 122 -14.78 -5.64 2.05
N TYR A 123 -15.75 -5.96 2.91
CA TYR A 123 -16.77 -4.99 3.33
C TYR A 123 -16.68 -4.55 4.79
N ASP A 124 -15.78 -5.14 5.58
CA ASP A 124 -15.45 -4.62 6.91
C ASP A 124 -14.51 -3.43 6.80
N SER A 125 -14.59 -2.52 7.77
CA SER A 125 -13.67 -1.38 7.91
C SER A 125 -12.72 -1.58 9.09
N GLN A 126 -11.56 -0.91 9.09
CA GLN A 126 -10.83 -0.66 10.34
C GLN A 126 -11.72 -0.01 11.43
N PRO A 127 -11.38 -0.17 12.72
CA PRO A 127 -11.96 0.63 13.80
C PRO A 127 -11.88 2.13 13.51
N ASN A 128 -12.88 2.87 13.97
CA ASN A 128 -12.97 4.33 13.86
C ASN A 128 -13.02 4.90 12.43
N THR A 129 -13.04 4.04 11.40
CA THR A 129 -12.90 4.43 10.00
C THR A 129 -14.18 4.11 9.23
N PRO A 130 -14.79 5.07 8.51
CA PRO A 130 -15.96 4.81 7.68
C PRO A 130 -15.70 3.85 6.51
N GLY A 131 -14.47 3.71 6.00
CA GLY A 131 -14.12 2.70 4.98
C GLY A 131 -14.66 3.02 3.59
N ALA A 132 -14.59 4.28 3.16
CA ALA A 132 -15.12 4.70 1.86
C ALA A 132 -14.25 4.24 0.70
N ALA A 133 -12.93 4.43 0.82
CA ALA A 133 -11.95 3.91 -0.10
C ALA A 133 -11.56 2.47 0.23
N ASP A 134 -11.52 2.13 1.52
CA ASP A 134 -10.98 0.88 2.06
C ASP A 134 -12.05 0.06 2.81
N ASP A 135 -12.72 -0.91 2.18
CA ASP A 135 -12.80 -1.12 0.72
C ASP A 135 -14.24 -0.94 0.19
N GLY A 136 -14.93 0.07 0.73
CA GLY A 136 -16.24 0.48 0.20
C GLY A 136 -16.21 0.81 -1.30
N ALA A 137 -15.05 1.25 -1.82
CA ALA A 137 -14.84 1.53 -3.24
C ALA A 137 -14.80 0.25 -4.09
N GLY A 138 -14.07 -0.79 -3.66
CA GLY A 138 -14.04 -2.09 -4.31
C GLY A 138 -15.41 -2.77 -4.30
N VAL A 139 -16.10 -2.78 -3.15
CA VAL A 139 -17.47 -3.30 -3.02
C VAL A 139 -18.42 -2.57 -3.98
N ALA A 140 -18.40 -1.25 -4.00
CA ALA A 140 -19.23 -0.45 -4.90
C ALA A 140 -18.90 -0.68 -6.37
N ALA A 141 -17.63 -0.84 -6.71
CA ALA A 141 -17.18 -1.15 -8.06
C ALA A 141 -17.70 -2.52 -8.53
N ILE A 142 -17.75 -3.52 -7.64
CA ILE A 142 -18.33 -4.84 -7.93
C ILE A 142 -19.84 -4.74 -8.16
N LEU A 143 -20.58 -4.06 -7.28
CA LEU A 143 -22.04 -3.90 -7.42
C LEU A 143 -22.43 -3.23 -8.75
N GLU A 144 -21.78 -2.12 -9.09
CA GLU A 144 -22.02 -1.41 -10.36
C GLU A 144 -21.55 -2.24 -11.57
N THR A 145 -20.46 -3.00 -11.45
CA THR A 145 -19.99 -3.93 -12.49
C THR A 145 -21.05 -5.00 -12.77
N VAL A 146 -21.59 -5.65 -11.74
CA VAL A 146 -22.62 -6.67 -11.89
C VAL A 146 -23.89 -6.09 -12.51
N ARG A 147 -24.31 -4.88 -12.09
CA ARG A 147 -25.44 -4.16 -12.70
C ARG A 147 -25.21 -3.95 -14.21
N ALA A 148 -24.01 -3.51 -14.60
CA ALA A 148 -23.66 -3.29 -16.01
C ALA A 148 -23.50 -4.59 -16.83
N LEU A 149 -23.09 -5.70 -16.19
CA LEU A 149 -23.04 -7.02 -16.83
C LEU A 149 -24.45 -7.55 -17.12
N LYS A 150 -25.40 -7.37 -16.21
CA LYS A 150 -26.80 -7.76 -16.41
C LYS A 150 -27.51 -7.00 -17.53
N ALA A 151 -27.12 -5.76 -17.76
CA ALA A 151 -27.65 -4.94 -18.85
C ALA A 151 -27.04 -5.28 -20.22
N ALA A 152 -26.12 -6.25 -20.29
CA ALA A 152 -25.46 -6.68 -21.51
C ALA A 152 -25.78 -8.15 -21.85
N ALA A 153 -25.25 -8.65 -22.97
CA ALA A 153 -25.40 -10.06 -23.34
C ALA A 153 -24.78 -10.98 -22.27
N PRO A 154 -25.43 -12.13 -21.94
CA PRO A 154 -24.92 -13.08 -20.98
C PRO A 154 -23.47 -13.51 -21.25
N MET A 155 -22.70 -13.70 -20.18
CA MET A 155 -21.35 -14.28 -20.25
C MET A 155 -21.44 -15.80 -20.42
N GLN A 156 -20.36 -16.43 -20.89
CA GLN A 156 -20.29 -17.89 -20.94
C GLN A 156 -20.06 -18.49 -19.55
N HIS A 157 -19.16 -17.90 -18.77
CA HIS A 157 -18.83 -18.34 -17.42
C HIS A 157 -19.70 -17.65 -16.37
N ASP A 158 -19.91 -18.34 -15.25
CA ASP A 158 -20.51 -17.75 -14.06
C ASP A 158 -19.59 -16.68 -13.47
N VAL A 159 -20.21 -15.65 -12.88
CA VAL A 159 -19.52 -14.68 -12.03
C VAL A 159 -20.00 -14.85 -10.60
N ILE A 160 -19.07 -15.15 -9.71
CA ILE A 160 -19.29 -15.18 -8.27
C ILE A 160 -18.83 -13.84 -7.71
N VAL A 161 -19.68 -13.21 -6.90
CA VAL A 161 -19.32 -12.10 -6.04
C VAL A 161 -19.05 -12.65 -4.66
N LEU A 162 -17.91 -12.30 -4.08
CA LEU A 162 -17.56 -12.55 -2.69
C LEU A 162 -17.17 -11.23 -2.06
N LEU A 163 -18.00 -10.75 -1.13
CA LEU A 163 -17.68 -9.63 -0.26
C LEU A 163 -17.22 -10.24 1.07
N THR A 164 -15.92 -10.21 1.30
CA THR A 164 -15.26 -10.83 2.45
C THR A 164 -15.46 -10.00 3.72
N ASP A 165 -15.48 -10.68 4.86
CA ASP A 165 -15.50 -10.07 6.20
C ASP A 165 -14.19 -10.40 6.92
N GLY A 166 -13.58 -9.42 7.57
CA GLY A 166 -12.43 -9.60 8.44
C GLY A 166 -11.08 -9.56 7.77
N GLU A 167 -10.97 -8.89 6.63
CA GLU A 167 -9.67 -8.55 6.02
C GLU A 167 -8.85 -7.75 7.04
N GLU A 168 -9.46 -6.68 7.56
CA GLU A 168 -8.84 -5.62 8.36
C GLU A 168 -8.36 -6.09 9.72
N TYR A 169 -8.88 -7.24 10.15
CA TYR A 169 -8.53 -7.94 11.38
C TYR A 169 -7.58 -9.12 11.15
N GLY A 170 -7.68 -9.75 9.99
CA GLY A 170 -6.76 -10.75 9.49
C GLY A 170 -7.42 -11.73 8.55
N LEU A 171 -7.58 -11.38 7.27
CA LEU A 171 -7.93 -12.24 6.12
C LEU A 171 -8.92 -13.40 6.39
N PHE A 172 -9.83 -13.23 7.36
CA PHE A 172 -10.58 -14.33 7.94
C PHE A 172 -11.65 -14.81 6.97
N GLY A 173 -12.29 -13.86 6.28
CA GLY A 173 -13.29 -14.10 5.26
C GLY A 173 -12.75 -14.87 4.07
N ALA A 174 -11.62 -14.43 3.50
CA ALA A 174 -10.96 -15.16 2.43
C ALA A 174 -10.54 -16.58 2.87
N THR A 175 -10.00 -16.72 4.09
CA THR A 175 -9.63 -18.03 4.66
C THR A 175 -10.85 -18.94 4.81
N ALA A 176 -11.97 -18.42 5.30
CA ALA A 176 -13.22 -19.16 5.43
C ALA A 176 -13.80 -19.57 4.07
N PHE A 177 -13.70 -18.71 3.05
CA PHE A 177 -14.25 -18.99 1.73
C PHE A 177 -13.59 -20.20 1.06
N LEU A 178 -12.32 -20.50 1.33
CA LEU A 178 -11.66 -21.69 0.77
C LEU A 178 -12.34 -23.02 1.17
N GLN A 179 -13.14 -23.03 2.25
CA GLN A 179 -13.94 -24.19 2.66
C GLN A 179 -15.34 -24.22 2.01
N HIS A 180 -15.74 -23.15 1.32
CA HIS A 180 -17.03 -23.07 0.66
C HIS A 180 -17.03 -23.92 -0.63
N PRO A 181 -18.11 -24.66 -0.96
CA PRO A 181 -18.16 -25.49 -2.16
C PRO A 181 -17.83 -24.76 -3.47
N TRP A 182 -18.26 -23.49 -3.59
CA TRP A 182 -17.98 -22.68 -4.77
C TRP A 182 -16.50 -22.36 -4.99
N ALA A 183 -15.62 -22.50 -3.98
CA ALA A 183 -14.19 -22.28 -4.16
C ALA A 183 -13.61 -23.18 -5.26
N GLN A 184 -14.06 -24.44 -5.34
CA GLN A 184 -13.60 -25.41 -6.35
C GLN A 184 -14.02 -25.06 -7.79
N GLU A 185 -15.01 -24.19 -7.92
CA GLU A 185 -15.54 -23.72 -9.20
C GLU A 185 -14.78 -22.47 -9.70
N VAL A 186 -14.08 -21.76 -8.82
CA VAL A 186 -13.33 -20.54 -9.20
C VAL A 186 -12.08 -20.91 -10.01
N ALA A 187 -11.93 -20.27 -11.18
CA ALA A 187 -10.71 -20.38 -11.99
C ALA A 187 -9.84 -19.12 -11.99
N LEU A 188 -10.46 -17.97 -11.71
CA LEU A 188 -9.81 -16.67 -11.77
C LEU A 188 -10.38 -15.74 -10.70
N VAL A 189 -9.51 -15.08 -9.94
CA VAL A 189 -9.89 -14.09 -8.91
C VAL A 189 -9.48 -12.69 -9.36
N LEU A 190 -10.42 -11.75 -9.30
CA LEU A 190 -10.19 -10.32 -9.49
C LEU A 190 -10.50 -9.62 -8.16
N ASN A 191 -9.45 -9.24 -7.44
CA ASN A 191 -9.55 -8.55 -6.15
C ASN A 191 -9.34 -7.06 -6.30
N LEU A 192 -10.11 -6.30 -5.54
CA LEU A 192 -10.06 -4.84 -5.43
C LEU A 192 -9.76 -4.45 -3.98
N GLU A 193 -9.04 -3.35 -3.80
CA GLU A 193 -8.51 -2.85 -2.52
C GLU A 193 -8.31 -1.33 -2.57
N GLY A 194 -8.16 -0.68 -1.40
CA GLY A 194 -7.91 0.76 -1.29
C GLY A 194 -6.88 1.14 -0.23
N ARG A 195 -5.60 1.32 -0.60
CA ARG A 195 -4.54 1.77 0.35
C ARG A 195 -4.39 3.30 0.45
N GLY A 196 -5.41 4.03 0.03
CA GLY A 196 -5.43 5.47 -0.14
C GLY A 196 -6.82 5.89 -0.60
N ASN A 197 -7.02 7.13 -1.01
CA ASN A 197 -8.32 7.62 -1.48
C ASN A 197 -8.29 8.15 -2.93
N ALA A 198 -7.11 8.17 -3.56
CA ALA A 198 -6.92 8.74 -4.89
C ALA A 198 -5.80 8.04 -5.67
N GLY A 199 -5.51 8.56 -6.87
CA GLY A 199 -4.47 8.03 -7.76
C GLY A 199 -4.93 6.92 -8.69
N PRO A 200 -4.05 6.46 -9.58
CA PRO A 200 -4.35 5.37 -10.50
C PRO A 200 -4.59 4.06 -9.76
N SER A 201 -5.58 3.30 -10.23
CA SER A 201 -5.82 1.93 -9.78
C SER A 201 -4.75 1.00 -10.34
N MET A 202 -3.69 0.77 -9.56
CA MET A 202 -2.55 -0.07 -9.91
C MET A 202 -2.81 -1.54 -9.61
N THR A 203 -2.61 -2.42 -10.60
CA THR A 203 -2.50 -3.86 -10.32
C THR A 203 -1.10 -4.17 -9.80
N PHE A 204 -0.98 -4.29 -8.48
CA PHE A 204 0.29 -4.44 -7.76
C PHE A 204 0.64 -5.90 -7.45
N GLU A 205 -0.34 -6.80 -7.44
CA GLU A 205 -0.15 -8.23 -7.19
C GLU A 205 -0.85 -9.08 -8.26
N MET A 206 -0.23 -10.19 -8.64
CA MET A 206 -0.75 -11.19 -9.56
C MET A 206 -0.34 -12.59 -9.10
N SER A 207 -1.07 -13.62 -9.49
CA SER A 207 -0.65 -15.01 -9.26
C SER A 207 0.65 -15.35 -10.03
N PRO A 208 1.57 -16.16 -9.48
CA PRO A 208 2.72 -16.68 -10.22
C PRO A 208 2.32 -17.42 -11.50
N LYS A 209 3.24 -17.56 -12.47
CA LYS A 209 2.93 -18.05 -13.82
C LYS A 209 1.88 -17.14 -14.49
N ASN A 210 2.12 -15.82 -14.41
CA ASN A 210 1.20 -14.76 -14.81
C ASN A 210 1.13 -14.52 -16.33
N GLY A 211 1.91 -15.24 -17.15
CA GLY A 211 2.08 -14.86 -18.55
C GLY A 211 0.82 -14.92 -19.41
N TRP A 212 -0.15 -15.75 -19.06
CA TRP A 212 -1.47 -15.77 -19.69
C TRP A 212 -2.28 -14.56 -19.23
N LEU A 213 -2.36 -14.34 -17.91
CA LEU A 213 -3.11 -13.25 -17.30
C LEU A 213 -2.65 -11.88 -17.80
N VAL A 214 -1.34 -11.63 -17.85
CA VAL A 214 -0.74 -10.38 -18.36
C VAL A 214 -1.19 -10.08 -19.79
N LYS A 215 -1.24 -11.09 -20.66
CA LYS A 215 -1.69 -10.91 -22.05
C LYS A 215 -3.17 -10.57 -22.12
N GLN A 216 -4.00 -11.28 -21.35
CA GLN A 216 -5.44 -11.04 -21.35
C GLN A 216 -5.75 -9.65 -20.76
N TYR A 217 -5.10 -9.29 -19.66
CA TYR A 217 -5.25 -7.98 -19.03
C TYR A 217 -4.85 -6.84 -19.99
N ALA A 218 -3.67 -6.93 -20.61
CA ALA A 218 -3.19 -5.91 -21.57
C ALA A 218 -4.12 -5.75 -22.78
N ALA A 219 -4.85 -6.81 -23.17
CA ALA A 219 -5.78 -6.78 -24.29
C ALA A 219 -7.16 -6.22 -23.93
N ALA A 220 -7.55 -6.26 -22.65
CA ALA A 220 -8.93 -6.03 -22.23
C ALA A 220 -9.14 -4.79 -21.34
N ALA A 221 -8.16 -4.44 -20.49
CA ALA A 221 -8.31 -3.31 -19.59
C ALA A 221 -8.28 -1.98 -20.37
N PRO A 222 -9.31 -1.11 -20.27
CA PRO A 222 -9.35 0.17 -20.98
C PRO A 222 -8.34 1.19 -20.43
N TYR A 223 -8.02 1.10 -19.13
CA TYR A 223 -7.11 2.01 -18.45
C TYR A 223 -6.06 1.22 -17.66
N PRO A 224 -5.22 0.41 -18.33
CA PRO A 224 -4.29 -0.49 -17.66
C PRO A 224 -3.24 0.31 -16.89
N TYR A 225 -2.98 -0.08 -15.64
CA TYR A 225 -1.86 0.47 -14.89
C TYR A 225 -1.23 -0.64 -14.05
N PHE A 226 -0.17 -1.24 -14.58
CA PHE A 226 0.47 -2.41 -13.98
C PHE A 226 1.88 -2.61 -14.49
N SER A 227 2.76 -3.13 -13.64
CA SER A 227 4.14 -3.40 -14.01
C SER A 227 4.70 -4.62 -13.31
N SER A 228 5.64 -5.31 -13.97
CA SER A 228 6.34 -6.44 -13.36
C SER A 228 7.23 -5.97 -12.21
N LEU A 229 7.62 -4.70 -12.15
CA LEU A 229 8.29 -4.13 -10.97
C LEU A 229 7.38 -4.15 -9.73
N ALA A 230 6.13 -3.67 -9.85
CA ALA A 230 5.18 -3.65 -8.73
C ALA A 230 4.93 -5.07 -8.20
N TYR A 231 4.71 -6.03 -9.11
CA TYR A 231 4.58 -7.46 -8.77
C TYR A 231 5.82 -8.01 -8.02
N GLU A 232 7.03 -7.72 -8.49
CA GLU A 232 8.25 -8.23 -7.85
C GLU A 232 8.52 -7.58 -6.49
N ILE A 233 8.20 -6.29 -6.33
CA ILE A 233 8.32 -5.62 -5.03
C ILE A 233 7.31 -6.21 -4.05
N TYR A 234 6.03 -6.25 -4.42
CA TYR A 234 4.97 -6.69 -3.53
C TYR A 234 5.12 -8.14 -3.09
N SER A 235 5.52 -9.05 -3.99
CA SER A 235 5.75 -10.47 -3.66
C SER A 235 6.85 -10.71 -2.61
N ARG A 236 7.64 -9.69 -2.26
CA ARG A 236 8.69 -9.73 -1.22
C ARG A 236 8.36 -8.90 0.01
N MET A 237 7.24 -8.16 -0.01
CA MET A 237 6.78 -7.41 1.16
C MET A 237 6.00 -8.32 2.11
N PRO A 238 5.98 -8.04 3.42
CA PRO A 238 5.21 -8.82 4.39
C PRO A 238 3.71 -8.49 4.37
N ASN A 239 3.28 -7.58 3.47
CA ASN A 239 1.90 -7.15 3.31
C ASN A 239 1.06 -8.25 2.65
N ASN A 240 -0.19 -8.37 3.09
CA ASN A 240 -1.14 -9.33 2.56
C ASN A 240 -2.47 -8.63 2.37
N THR A 241 -3.31 -9.24 1.53
CA THR A 241 -4.71 -8.89 1.30
C THR A 241 -5.49 -10.19 1.17
N ASP A 242 -6.81 -10.12 1.01
CA ASP A 242 -7.60 -11.32 0.76
C ASP A 242 -7.12 -12.11 -0.47
N PHE A 243 -6.61 -11.44 -1.52
CA PHE A 243 -6.05 -12.14 -2.68
C PHE A 243 -4.83 -13.01 -2.32
N THR A 244 -4.07 -12.66 -1.29
CA THR A 244 -2.91 -13.46 -0.87
C THR A 244 -3.32 -14.88 -0.47
N VAL A 245 -4.47 -15.04 0.21
CA VAL A 245 -5.01 -16.37 0.59
C VAL A 245 -5.29 -17.23 -0.65
N PHE A 246 -5.86 -16.65 -1.71
CA PHE A 246 -6.13 -17.35 -2.96
C PHE A 246 -4.86 -17.62 -3.77
N LYS A 247 -3.93 -16.65 -3.82
CA LYS A 247 -2.63 -16.83 -4.47
C LYS A 247 -1.87 -18.02 -3.86
N ASP A 248 -1.84 -18.10 -2.54
CA ASP A 248 -1.13 -19.16 -1.81
C ASP A 248 -1.85 -20.51 -1.94
N ALA A 249 -3.17 -20.51 -2.05
CA ALA A 249 -3.96 -21.69 -2.44
C ALA A 249 -3.84 -22.06 -3.94
N GLY A 250 -3.07 -21.30 -4.72
CA GLY A 250 -2.72 -21.63 -6.10
C GLY A 250 -3.71 -21.17 -7.17
N TYR A 251 -4.66 -20.29 -6.83
CA TYR A 251 -5.58 -19.69 -7.79
C TYR A 251 -4.85 -18.73 -8.73
N ALA A 252 -5.35 -18.59 -9.96
CA ALA A 252 -4.93 -17.52 -10.86
C ALA A 252 -5.71 -16.24 -10.53
N GLY A 253 -5.08 -15.08 -10.66
CA GLY A 253 -5.79 -13.83 -10.40
C GLY A 253 -4.88 -12.62 -10.27
N LEU A 254 -5.51 -11.50 -9.93
CA LEU A 254 -4.85 -10.22 -9.70
C LEU A 254 -5.49 -9.47 -8.54
N ASN A 255 -4.72 -8.52 -8.02
CA ASN A 255 -5.15 -7.56 -7.02
C ASN A 255 -4.82 -6.13 -7.47
N ALA A 256 -5.77 -5.21 -7.32
CA ALA A 256 -5.59 -3.83 -7.71
C ALA A 256 -5.99 -2.86 -6.59
N ALA A 257 -5.18 -1.81 -6.39
CA ALA A 257 -5.46 -0.73 -5.46
C ALA A 257 -5.01 0.62 -6.03
N PHE A 258 -5.67 1.69 -5.60
CA PHE A 258 -5.13 3.03 -5.66
C PHE A 258 -4.51 3.38 -4.29
N ILE A 259 -3.40 4.13 -4.29
CA ILE A 259 -2.52 4.27 -3.12
C ILE A 259 -2.18 5.71 -2.74
N GLU A 260 -2.62 6.70 -3.53
CA GLU A 260 -2.40 8.11 -3.19
C GLU A 260 -3.36 8.54 -2.08
N GLY A 261 -2.94 9.53 -1.29
CA GLY A 261 -3.65 10.00 -0.11
C GLY A 261 -3.62 9.00 1.04
N PHE A 262 -2.48 8.35 1.23
CA PHE A 262 -2.25 7.37 2.31
C PHE A 262 -2.54 7.94 3.71
N ALA A 263 -2.45 9.27 3.89
CA ALA A 263 -2.82 9.91 5.15
C ALA A 263 -4.29 9.65 5.56
N HIS A 264 -5.18 9.33 4.61
CA HIS A 264 -6.58 9.00 4.88
C HIS A 264 -6.81 7.51 5.16
N TYR A 265 -5.90 6.64 4.73
CA TYR A 265 -6.01 5.18 4.89
C TYR A 265 -6.12 4.80 6.36
N HIS A 266 -7.06 3.92 6.71
CA HIS A 266 -7.37 3.53 8.09
C HIS A 266 -7.70 4.72 9.04
N LYS A 267 -8.20 5.84 8.52
CA LYS A 267 -8.59 7.01 9.33
C LYS A 267 -10.07 7.32 9.19
N SER A 268 -10.60 8.02 10.19
CA SER A 268 -11.96 8.58 10.12
C SER A 268 -12.21 9.54 8.94
N THR A 269 -11.14 10.03 8.29
CA THR A 269 -11.22 10.86 7.09
C THR A 269 -11.41 10.05 5.80
N ASP A 270 -11.25 8.72 5.83
CA ASP A 270 -11.63 7.87 4.72
C ASP A 270 -13.16 7.85 4.57
N THR A 271 -13.65 8.85 3.84
CA THR A 271 -15.06 9.22 3.73
C THR A 271 -15.43 9.35 2.26
N PRO A 272 -16.72 9.23 1.90
CA PRO A 272 -17.16 9.39 0.52
C PRO A 272 -16.77 10.73 -0.11
N GLN A 273 -16.62 11.79 0.71
CA GLN A 273 -16.22 13.12 0.26
C GLN A 273 -14.75 13.18 -0.16
N ASN A 274 -13.90 12.39 0.48
CA ASN A 274 -12.47 12.36 0.21
C ASN A 274 -12.11 11.31 -0.86
N LEU A 275 -13.01 10.38 -1.21
CA LEU A 275 -12.76 9.40 -2.28
C LEU A 275 -12.79 10.05 -3.67
N SER A 276 -11.72 9.82 -4.45
CA SER A 276 -11.62 10.25 -5.84
C SER A 276 -12.58 9.48 -6.76
N LEU A 277 -13.58 10.18 -7.31
CA LEU A 277 -14.46 9.64 -8.36
C LEU A 277 -13.69 9.16 -9.60
N ARG A 278 -12.54 9.78 -9.92
CA ARG A 278 -11.69 9.34 -11.03
C ARG A 278 -11.05 7.98 -10.76
N SER A 279 -10.59 7.77 -9.54
CA SER A 279 -9.99 6.51 -9.11
C SER A 279 -11.04 5.40 -9.13
N LEU A 280 -12.21 5.66 -8.54
CA LEU A 280 -13.37 4.75 -8.60
C LEU A 280 -13.79 4.43 -10.05
N GLN A 281 -13.77 5.42 -10.95
CA GLN A 281 -14.05 5.20 -12.36
C GLN A 281 -13.05 4.24 -13.00
N GLN A 282 -11.74 4.44 -12.80
CA GLN A 282 -10.73 3.55 -13.37
C GLN A 282 -10.90 2.12 -12.84
N HIS A 283 -11.04 2.02 -11.52
CA HIS A 283 -11.11 0.78 -10.77
C HIS A 283 -12.24 -0.11 -11.31
N GLY A 284 -13.45 0.44 -11.39
CA GLY A 284 -14.61 -0.28 -11.92
C GLY A 284 -14.67 -0.42 -13.44
N SER A 285 -14.15 0.54 -14.21
CA SER A 285 -14.08 0.40 -15.68
C SER A 285 -13.16 -0.75 -16.08
N ASN A 286 -12.02 -0.90 -15.40
CA ASN A 286 -11.13 -2.03 -15.59
C ASN A 286 -11.78 -3.34 -15.15
N LEU A 287 -12.42 -3.36 -13.96
CA LEU A 287 -13.13 -4.56 -13.49
C LEU A 287 -14.20 -5.01 -14.50
N LEU A 288 -15.09 -4.12 -14.94
CA LEU A 288 -16.15 -4.44 -15.89
C LEU A 288 -15.61 -4.99 -17.22
N ALA A 289 -14.58 -4.35 -17.78
CA ALA A 289 -13.99 -4.79 -19.03
C ALA A 289 -13.32 -6.16 -18.89
N LEU A 290 -12.59 -6.40 -17.79
CA LEU A 290 -11.96 -7.67 -17.48
C LEU A 290 -13.01 -8.77 -17.25
N SER A 291 -14.07 -8.51 -16.49
CA SER A 291 -15.16 -9.48 -16.28
C SER A 291 -15.82 -9.88 -17.60
N ARG A 292 -16.10 -8.93 -18.50
CA ARG A 292 -16.63 -9.22 -19.85
C ARG A 292 -15.69 -10.06 -20.68
N HIS A 293 -14.41 -9.70 -20.66
CA HIS A 293 -13.37 -10.38 -21.43
C HIS A 293 -13.18 -11.83 -20.95
N PHE A 294 -12.95 -12.01 -19.66
CA PHE A 294 -12.78 -13.33 -19.08
C PHE A 294 -14.06 -14.15 -19.12
N GLY A 295 -15.24 -13.51 -19.04
CA GLY A 295 -16.54 -14.16 -19.16
C GLY A 295 -16.76 -14.85 -20.50
N ARG A 296 -15.92 -14.58 -21.51
CA ARG A 296 -15.94 -15.23 -22.84
C ARG A 296 -14.64 -15.95 -23.20
N THR A 297 -13.61 -15.81 -22.37
CA THR A 297 -12.30 -16.42 -22.60
C THR A 297 -12.25 -17.80 -21.97
N SER A 298 -11.63 -18.78 -22.61
CA SER A 298 -11.44 -20.10 -21.99
C SER A 298 -10.60 -19.99 -20.70
N LEU A 299 -11.11 -20.57 -19.61
CA LEU A 299 -10.47 -20.59 -18.28
C LEU A 299 -9.79 -21.94 -17.97
N SER A 300 -9.64 -22.82 -18.95
CA SER A 300 -9.04 -24.16 -18.74
C SER A 300 -7.53 -24.14 -18.51
N SER A 301 -6.82 -23.09 -18.94
CA SER A 301 -5.37 -22.95 -18.79
C SER A 301 -4.99 -21.49 -18.54
N THR A 302 -5.04 -21.08 -17.27
CA THR A 302 -4.80 -19.71 -16.83
C THR A 302 -3.34 -19.42 -16.43
N LYS A 303 -2.47 -20.45 -16.43
CA LYS A 303 -1.06 -20.36 -16.00
C LYS A 303 -0.11 -20.46 -17.20
N ALA A 304 0.82 -19.52 -17.32
CA ALA A 304 1.90 -19.56 -18.31
C ALA A 304 3.18 -18.93 -17.77
N ARG A 305 4.35 -19.21 -18.37
CA ARG A 305 5.63 -18.61 -17.94
C ARG A 305 5.52 -17.09 -17.82
N ASP A 306 6.09 -16.56 -16.75
CA ASP A 306 6.03 -15.13 -16.43
C ASP A 306 6.54 -14.25 -17.57
N ARG A 307 6.04 -13.02 -17.59
CA ARG A 307 6.37 -12.01 -18.59
C ARG A 307 6.94 -10.77 -17.92
N VAL A 308 7.75 -10.04 -18.67
CA VAL A 308 8.04 -8.64 -18.37
C VAL A 308 6.89 -7.81 -18.91
N PHE A 309 6.38 -6.87 -18.12
CA PHE A 309 5.32 -5.97 -18.54
C PHE A 309 5.40 -4.62 -17.82
N PHE A 310 5.06 -3.54 -18.52
CA PHE A 310 5.01 -2.20 -17.96
C PHE A 310 4.26 -1.26 -18.92
N ASN A 311 3.70 -0.19 -18.37
CA ASN A 311 3.19 0.94 -19.13
C ASN A 311 4.37 1.76 -19.69
N ALA A 312 4.51 1.81 -21.02
CA ALA A 312 5.56 2.60 -21.66
C ALA A 312 5.16 4.08 -21.78
N ILE A 313 3.93 4.35 -22.24
CA ILE A 313 3.35 5.70 -22.36
C ILE A 313 1.84 5.58 -22.13
N GLY A 314 1.33 6.16 -21.03
CA GLY A 314 -0.10 6.10 -20.70
C GLY A 314 -0.61 4.65 -20.66
N GLY A 315 -1.70 4.38 -21.37
CA GLY A 315 -2.31 3.04 -21.47
C GLY A 315 -1.55 2.05 -22.37
N TRP A 316 -0.45 2.45 -23.04
CA TRP A 316 0.31 1.53 -23.88
C TRP A 316 1.18 0.60 -23.05
N VAL A 317 0.82 -0.69 -23.06
CA VAL A 317 1.50 -1.74 -22.30
C VAL A 317 2.50 -2.48 -23.20
N VAL A 318 3.78 -2.43 -22.83
CA VAL A 318 4.80 -3.29 -23.41
C VAL A 318 4.83 -4.58 -22.60
N ASN A 319 4.73 -5.74 -23.26
CA ASN A 319 4.92 -7.02 -22.59
C ASN A 319 5.60 -8.06 -23.48
N TYR A 320 6.56 -8.81 -22.93
CA TYR A 320 7.33 -9.81 -23.67
C TYR A 320 7.79 -10.97 -22.77
N LYS A 321 8.27 -12.07 -23.37
CA LYS A 321 8.75 -13.24 -22.62
C LYS A 321 10.03 -12.87 -21.86
N SER A 322 10.13 -13.17 -20.57
CA SER A 322 11.29 -12.81 -19.76
C SER A 322 12.62 -13.37 -20.27
N SER A 323 12.59 -14.48 -21.01
CA SER A 323 13.78 -15.06 -21.67
C SER A 323 14.43 -14.12 -22.70
N LEU A 324 13.71 -13.14 -23.25
CA LEU A 324 14.27 -12.16 -24.18
C LEU A 324 15.15 -11.10 -23.49
N ASN A 325 15.13 -11.01 -22.16
CA ASN A 325 16.01 -10.09 -21.44
C ASN A 325 17.49 -10.38 -21.74
N LEU A 326 17.88 -11.64 -21.90
CA LEU A 326 19.26 -11.98 -22.27
C LEU A 326 19.69 -11.35 -23.60
N LEU A 327 18.80 -11.38 -24.60
CA LEU A 327 19.05 -10.78 -25.91
C LEU A 327 19.20 -9.25 -25.79
N TRP A 328 18.30 -8.59 -25.06
CA TRP A 328 18.36 -7.14 -24.87
C TRP A 328 19.57 -6.69 -24.06
N VAL A 329 19.95 -7.44 -23.03
CA VAL A 329 21.17 -7.20 -22.25
C VAL A 329 22.42 -7.40 -23.12
N ALA A 330 22.47 -8.44 -23.95
CA ALA A 330 23.58 -8.66 -24.88
C ALA A 330 23.70 -7.51 -25.89
N PHE A 331 22.57 -7.05 -26.45
CA PHE A 331 22.55 -5.91 -27.37
C PHE A 331 23.00 -4.61 -26.68
N THR A 332 22.53 -4.34 -25.47
CA THR A 332 22.94 -3.17 -24.67
C THR A 332 24.43 -3.23 -24.33
N THR A 333 24.95 -4.41 -23.98
CA THR A 333 26.38 -4.65 -23.74
C THR A 333 27.21 -4.30 -24.98
N LEU A 334 26.83 -4.82 -26.14
CA LEU A 334 27.51 -4.54 -27.41
C LEU A 334 27.49 -3.04 -27.74
N LEU A 335 26.32 -2.41 -27.60
CA LEU A 335 26.15 -0.99 -27.87
C LEU A 335 27.00 -0.12 -26.95
N LEU A 336 27.04 -0.44 -25.64
CA LEU A 336 27.90 0.24 -24.68
C LEU A 336 29.38 0.06 -25.02
N PHE A 337 29.80 -1.16 -25.34
CA PHE A 337 31.17 -1.46 -25.75
C PHE A 337 31.59 -0.67 -26.99
N VAL A 338 30.76 -0.66 -28.04
CA VAL A 338 31.00 0.11 -29.27
C VAL A 338 31.10 1.61 -28.94
N THR A 339 30.21 2.13 -28.11
CA THR A 339 30.21 3.56 -27.72
C THR A 339 31.49 3.95 -26.99
N VAL A 340 31.92 3.14 -26.00
CA VAL A 340 33.19 3.34 -25.29
C VAL A 340 34.37 3.24 -26.27
N ARG A 341 34.35 2.27 -27.19
CA ARG A 341 35.43 2.08 -28.16
C ARG A 341 35.55 3.26 -29.12
N VAL A 342 34.42 3.78 -29.64
CA VAL A 342 34.39 4.98 -30.49
C VAL A 342 34.92 6.19 -29.71
N ALA A 343 34.51 6.36 -28.46
CA ALA A 343 34.96 7.48 -27.62
C ALA A 343 36.49 7.45 -27.38
N LEU A 344 37.04 6.26 -27.15
CA LEU A 344 38.49 6.08 -27.00
C LEU A 344 39.23 6.29 -28.33
N ARG A 345 38.69 5.79 -29.45
CA ARG A 345 39.30 5.95 -30.79
C ARG A 345 39.34 7.41 -31.25
N GLN A 346 38.32 8.19 -30.92
CA GLN A 346 38.26 9.62 -31.23
C GLN A 346 39.05 10.48 -30.22
N GLU A 347 39.73 9.87 -29.23
CA GLU A 347 40.54 10.54 -28.20
C GLU A 347 39.80 11.61 -27.36
N VAL A 348 38.46 11.55 -27.40
CA VAL A 348 37.59 12.46 -26.65
C VAL A 348 37.54 12.10 -25.16
N VAL A 349 37.86 10.85 -24.80
CA VAL A 349 38.00 10.37 -23.41
C VAL A 349 39.27 9.54 -23.23
N ARG A 350 39.72 9.41 -21.98
CA ARG A 350 40.77 8.47 -21.54
C ARG A 350 40.17 7.44 -20.59
N GLY A 351 40.71 6.22 -20.57
CA GLY A 351 40.22 5.14 -19.69
C GLY A 351 40.11 5.56 -18.21
N TRP A 352 41.17 6.19 -17.67
CA TRP A 352 41.14 6.73 -16.30
C TRP A 352 40.08 7.82 -16.07
N GLY A 353 39.77 8.60 -17.11
CA GLY A 353 38.70 9.59 -17.05
C GLY A 353 37.32 8.93 -16.87
N ILE A 354 37.08 7.80 -17.54
CA ILE A 354 35.83 7.05 -17.41
C ILE A 354 35.72 6.46 -15.99
N VAL A 355 36.80 5.85 -15.47
CA VAL A 355 36.85 5.33 -14.09
C VAL A 355 36.57 6.44 -13.08
N SER A 356 37.19 7.61 -13.26
CA SER A 356 36.91 8.80 -12.44
C SER A 356 35.45 9.22 -12.55
N GLY A 357 34.85 9.13 -13.74
CA GLY A 357 33.43 9.40 -13.97
C GLY A 357 32.50 8.47 -13.18
N VAL A 358 32.79 7.16 -13.15
CA VAL A 358 32.06 6.19 -12.32
C VAL A 358 32.16 6.57 -10.84
N GLY A 359 33.38 6.82 -10.35
CA GLY A 359 33.63 7.16 -8.95
C GLY A 359 32.94 8.46 -8.53
N LEU A 360 33.00 9.51 -9.36
CA LEU A 360 32.36 10.80 -9.08
C LEU A 360 30.84 10.73 -9.11
N TYR A 361 30.27 9.94 -10.03
CA TYR A 361 28.82 9.73 -10.06
C TYR A 361 28.35 8.95 -8.84
N LEU A 362 29.03 7.84 -8.49
CA LEU A 362 28.73 7.08 -7.26
C LEU A 362 28.86 7.96 -6.01
N PHE A 363 29.92 8.75 -5.92
CA PHE A 363 30.10 9.72 -4.84
C PHE A 363 28.95 10.73 -4.78
N THR A 364 28.49 11.24 -5.92
CA THR A 364 27.35 12.15 -6.01
C THR A 364 26.06 11.50 -5.50
N LEU A 365 25.79 10.24 -5.87
CA LEU A 365 24.63 9.49 -5.39
C LEU A 365 24.67 9.35 -3.86
N VAL A 366 25.80 8.89 -3.32
CA VAL A 366 25.97 8.66 -1.88
C VAL A 366 25.84 9.97 -1.10
N VAL A 367 26.55 11.03 -1.51
CA VAL A 367 26.51 12.32 -0.81
C VAL A 367 25.10 12.90 -0.78
N ILE A 368 24.39 12.92 -1.91
CA ILE A 368 23.04 13.49 -1.93
C ILE A 368 22.10 12.68 -1.04
N VAL A 369 22.11 11.34 -1.14
CA VAL A 369 21.26 10.49 -0.27
C VAL A 369 21.58 10.74 1.22
N LEU A 370 22.86 10.85 1.58
CA LEU A 370 23.28 11.15 2.95
C LEU A 370 22.86 12.56 3.41
N LEU A 371 22.80 13.55 2.52
CA LEU A 371 22.30 14.90 2.84
C LEU A 371 20.78 14.92 3.04
N PHE A 372 20.04 14.05 2.35
CA PHE A 372 18.59 13.94 2.52
C PHE A 372 18.18 13.31 3.86
N TYR A 373 19.06 12.53 4.50
CA TYR A 373 18.78 11.96 5.84
C TYR A 373 18.55 13.06 6.91
N PRO A 374 19.51 13.94 7.21
CA PRO A 374 19.30 15.01 8.19
C PRO A 374 18.27 16.03 7.72
N LEU A 375 18.11 16.26 6.40
CA LEU A 375 17.02 17.09 5.87
C LEU A 375 15.66 16.52 6.27
N ASN A 376 15.43 15.23 6.02
CA ASN A 376 14.17 14.57 6.31
C ASN A 376 13.88 14.51 7.82
N GLU A 377 14.91 14.27 8.64
CA GLU A 377 14.79 14.36 10.10
C GLU A 377 14.42 15.78 10.56
N GLY A 378 15.02 16.82 9.96
CA GLY A 378 14.66 18.22 10.22
C GLY A 378 13.24 18.58 9.78
N VAL A 379 12.72 17.96 8.72
CA VAL A 379 11.30 18.07 8.32
C VAL A 379 10.40 17.45 9.39
N TRP A 380 10.69 16.22 9.84
CA TRP A 380 9.91 15.57 10.90
C TRP A 380 9.89 16.36 12.21
N GLN A 381 10.98 17.04 12.57
CA GLN A 381 11.03 17.91 13.74
C GLN A 381 10.06 19.12 13.64
N GLN A 382 9.76 19.56 12.42
CA GLN A 382 8.79 20.64 12.17
C GLN A 382 7.36 20.15 12.07
N LEU A 383 7.12 18.84 12.15
CA LEU A 383 5.81 18.20 12.14
C LEU A 383 5.50 17.54 13.49
N PRO A 384 5.41 18.30 14.60
CA PRO A 384 5.33 17.75 15.97
C PRO A 384 4.08 16.91 16.25
N PHE A 385 3.09 17.00 15.37
CA PHE A 385 1.79 16.35 15.47
C PHE A 385 1.61 15.21 14.46
N ALA A 386 2.49 15.12 13.47
CA ALA A 386 2.48 14.03 12.51
C ALA A 386 3.20 12.82 13.11
N GLN A 387 2.68 11.63 12.82
CA GLN A 387 3.32 10.38 13.19
C GLN A 387 3.88 9.74 11.94
N ARG A 388 5.11 9.20 12.02
CA ARG A 388 5.77 8.63 10.84
C ARG A 388 4.90 7.60 10.13
N HIS A 389 4.31 6.67 10.88
CA HIS A 389 3.46 5.60 10.37
C HIS A 389 2.11 6.09 9.79
N ASN A 390 1.71 7.34 10.04
CA ASN A 390 0.47 7.92 9.52
C ASN A 390 0.63 8.56 8.14
N GLY A 391 1.85 8.75 7.64
CA GLY A 391 2.09 9.50 6.41
C GLY A 391 1.91 11.01 6.59
N VAL A 392 1.69 11.73 5.48
CA VAL A 392 1.51 13.18 5.43
C VAL A 392 0.42 13.53 4.40
N TYR A 393 -0.33 14.61 4.62
CA TYR A 393 -1.45 14.97 3.74
C TYR A 393 -1.01 15.61 2.42
N GLY A 394 0.07 16.39 2.44
CA GLY A 394 0.62 17.17 1.33
C GLY A 394 1.70 16.43 0.54
N GLU A 395 1.58 15.11 0.39
CA GLU A 395 2.58 14.24 -0.23
C GLU A 395 3.07 14.73 -1.61
N SER A 396 2.20 15.22 -2.49
CA SER A 396 2.59 15.76 -3.80
C SER A 396 3.48 17.00 -3.69
N GLY A 397 3.26 17.83 -2.67
CA GLY A 397 4.10 19.01 -2.39
C GLY A 397 5.50 18.61 -1.91
N PHE A 398 5.58 17.63 -1.02
CA PHE A 398 6.86 17.06 -0.58
C PHE A 398 7.59 16.35 -1.73
N PHE A 399 6.90 15.60 -2.57
CA PHE A 399 7.47 14.95 -3.76
C PHE A 399 8.15 15.99 -4.66
N ALA A 400 7.42 17.04 -5.05
CA ALA A 400 7.95 18.10 -5.90
C ALA A 400 9.15 18.80 -5.24
N ALA A 401 9.06 19.12 -3.95
CA ALA A 401 10.16 19.74 -3.21
C ALA A 401 11.43 18.87 -3.21
N TYR A 402 11.30 17.59 -2.85
CA TYR A 402 12.42 16.66 -2.77
C TYR A 402 13.02 16.38 -4.15
N LEU A 403 12.19 16.27 -5.19
CA LEU A 403 12.64 16.11 -6.56
C LEU A 403 13.49 17.31 -7.02
N LEU A 404 13.02 18.54 -6.81
CA LEU A 404 13.76 19.74 -7.20
C LEU A 404 15.06 19.91 -6.40
N LEU A 405 15.04 19.62 -5.09
CA LEU A 405 16.24 19.65 -4.25
C LEU A 405 17.28 18.62 -4.73
N ALA A 406 16.86 17.39 -5.04
CA ALA A 406 17.75 16.35 -5.54
C ALA A 406 18.37 16.72 -6.89
N LEU A 407 17.56 17.22 -7.83
CA LEU A 407 18.03 17.68 -9.14
C LEU A 407 18.95 18.91 -9.03
N GLY A 408 18.65 19.83 -8.11
CA GLY A 408 19.48 21.01 -7.84
C GLY A 408 20.85 20.65 -7.29
N LEU A 409 20.91 19.78 -6.26
CA LEU A 409 22.16 19.28 -5.70
C LEU A 409 22.96 18.47 -6.73
N PHE A 410 22.29 17.62 -7.52
CA PHE A 410 22.92 16.83 -8.57
C PHE A 410 23.60 17.72 -9.62
N GLN A 411 22.91 18.75 -10.10
CA GLN A 411 23.47 19.68 -11.08
C GLN A 411 24.57 20.56 -10.50
N LEU A 412 24.46 20.96 -9.23
CA LEU A 412 25.50 21.73 -8.55
C LEU A 412 26.80 20.93 -8.41
N LEU A 413 26.71 19.67 -7.93
CA LEU A 413 27.87 18.77 -7.82
C LEU A 413 28.42 18.43 -9.21
N GLY A 414 27.55 18.12 -10.17
CA GLY A 414 27.92 17.89 -11.57
C GLY A 414 28.71 19.06 -12.14
N TRP A 415 28.26 20.30 -11.92
CA TRP A 415 28.97 21.49 -12.34
C TRP A 415 30.37 21.61 -11.71
N LEU A 416 30.54 21.24 -10.43
CA LEU A 416 31.86 21.19 -9.79
C LEU A 416 32.76 20.14 -10.44
N TRP A 417 32.24 18.94 -10.70
CA TRP A 417 32.99 17.86 -11.35
C TRP A 417 33.41 18.20 -12.76
N LEU A 418 32.57 18.89 -13.53
CA LEU A 418 32.88 19.33 -14.89
C LEU A 418 34.04 20.34 -14.96
N ARG A 419 34.51 20.89 -13.83
CA ARG A 419 35.76 21.67 -13.76
C ARG A 419 37.01 20.79 -13.70
N ARG A 420 36.87 19.52 -13.34
CA ARG A 420 37.97 18.55 -13.11
C ARG A 420 37.98 17.42 -14.13
N VAL A 421 36.82 17.02 -14.65
CA VAL A 421 36.66 15.92 -15.61
C VAL A 421 35.90 16.36 -16.86
N ARG A 422 36.17 15.71 -17.99
CA ARG A 422 35.42 15.92 -19.23
C ARG A 422 33.99 15.38 -19.09
N LEU A 423 33.01 16.09 -19.64
CA LEU A 423 31.59 15.70 -19.62
C LEU A 423 31.37 14.29 -20.15
N LEU A 424 31.97 13.95 -21.30
CA LEU A 424 31.81 12.63 -21.91
C LEU A 424 32.38 11.50 -21.03
N SER A 425 33.46 11.76 -20.28
CA SER A 425 33.98 10.79 -19.32
C SER A 425 33.00 10.52 -18.18
N LEU A 426 32.34 11.57 -17.67
CA LEU A 426 31.32 11.45 -16.64
C LEU A 426 30.07 10.73 -17.15
N VAL A 427 29.60 11.05 -18.36
CA VAL A 427 28.45 10.40 -19.02
C VAL A 427 28.72 8.90 -19.24
N LEU A 428 29.89 8.52 -19.76
CA LEU A 428 30.24 7.11 -19.91
C LEU A 428 30.37 6.41 -18.55
N GLY A 429 30.86 7.12 -17.52
CA GLY A 429 30.86 6.61 -16.14
C GLY A 429 29.46 6.34 -15.60
N VAL A 430 28.50 7.24 -15.84
CA VAL A 430 27.08 7.03 -15.51
C VAL A 430 26.55 5.79 -16.23
N PHE A 431 26.78 5.67 -17.54
CA PHE A 431 26.28 4.53 -18.32
C PHE A 431 26.87 3.20 -17.85
N ILE A 432 28.15 3.16 -17.47
CA ILE A 432 28.77 1.96 -16.89
C ILE A 432 28.15 1.63 -15.52
N LEU A 433 27.93 2.61 -14.64
CA LEU A 433 27.28 2.34 -13.36
C LEU A 433 25.83 1.83 -13.55
N GLN A 434 25.07 2.46 -14.44
CA GLN A 434 23.71 2.02 -14.82
C GLN A 434 23.72 0.61 -15.43
N PHE A 435 24.76 0.26 -16.21
CA PHE A 435 24.93 -1.09 -16.74
C PHE A 435 25.21 -2.10 -15.63
N VAL A 436 26.06 -1.78 -14.66
CA VAL A 436 26.31 -2.64 -13.49
C VAL A 436 25.01 -2.86 -12.71
N LEU A 437 24.21 -1.80 -12.50
CA LEU A 437 22.89 -1.91 -11.87
C LEU A 437 21.92 -2.77 -12.70
N LEU A 438 21.91 -2.61 -14.03
CA LEU A 438 21.14 -3.46 -14.93
C LEU A 438 21.50 -4.94 -14.75
N ILE A 439 22.79 -5.28 -14.73
CA ILE A 439 23.24 -6.67 -14.54
C ILE A 439 22.85 -7.17 -13.15
N ALA A 440 23.06 -6.38 -12.10
CA ALA A 440 22.67 -6.76 -10.74
C ALA A 440 21.16 -7.04 -10.64
N VAL A 441 20.32 -6.14 -11.17
CA VAL A 441 18.86 -6.32 -11.18
C VAL A 441 18.46 -7.51 -12.05
N TYR A 442 19.08 -7.71 -13.22
CA TYR A 442 18.81 -8.86 -14.07
C TYR A 442 19.08 -10.19 -13.38
N LEU A 443 20.14 -10.27 -12.57
CA LEU A 443 20.51 -11.50 -11.85
C LEU A 443 19.61 -11.78 -10.65
N VAL A 444 19.12 -10.75 -9.95
CA VAL A 444 18.30 -10.91 -8.73
C VAL A 444 16.80 -10.93 -9.02
N VAL A 445 16.35 -10.04 -9.91
CA VAL A 445 14.93 -9.81 -10.25
C VAL A 445 14.82 -9.57 -11.77
N PRO A 446 14.98 -10.60 -12.61
CA PRO A 446 15.04 -10.44 -14.07
C PRO A 446 13.83 -9.73 -14.66
N ASN A 447 12.64 -9.89 -14.07
CA ASN A 447 11.42 -9.26 -14.56
C ASN A 447 11.36 -7.74 -14.31
N ALA A 448 12.20 -7.20 -13.43
CA ALA A 448 12.33 -5.76 -13.16
C ALA A 448 13.47 -5.09 -13.96
N ALA A 449 14.29 -5.85 -14.68
CA ALA A 449 15.45 -5.34 -15.41
C ALA A 449 15.12 -4.29 -16.47
N TYR A 450 13.87 -4.29 -17.00
CA TYR A 450 13.42 -3.32 -17.99
C TYR A 450 13.58 -1.86 -17.53
N LEU A 451 13.50 -1.61 -16.22
CA LEU A 451 13.61 -0.29 -15.61
C LEU A 451 14.98 0.36 -15.87
N PHE A 452 16.02 -0.45 -15.98
CA PHE A 452 17.38 0.01 -16.30
C PHE A 452 17.73 -0.23 -17.77
N LEU A 453 17.22 -1.32 -18.34
CA LEU A 453 17.55 -1.78 -19.68
C LEU A 453 17.17 -0.75 -20.76
N PHE A 454 15.89 -0.37 -20.86
CA PHE A 454 15.45 0.52 -21.93
C PHE A 454 15.95 1.95 -21.76
N PRO A 455 15.94 2.56 -20.56
CA PRO A 455 16.55 3.87 -20.37
C PRO A 455 18.03 3.91 -20.78
N LEU A 456 18.81 2.89 -20.40
CA LEU A 456 20.23 2.82 -20.76
C LEU A 456 20.43 2.57 -22.26
N LEU A 457 19.71 1.61 -22.83
CA LEU A 457 19.82 1.23 -24.24
C LEU A 457 19.64 2.44 -25.16
N PHE A 458 18.57 3.21 -24.96
CA PHE A 458 18.27 4.38 -25.77
C PHE A 458 19.23 5.55 -25.51
N SER A 459 19.65 5.76 -24.25
CA SER A 459 20.62 6.80 -23.90
C SER A 459 22.00 6.55 -24.52
N VAL A 460 22.48 5.30 -24.50
CA VAL A 460 23.75 4.91 -25.14
C VAL A 460 23.64 5.03 -26.65
N GLY A 461 22.54 4.56 -27.25
CA GLY A 461 22.31 4.67 -28.69
C GLY A 461 22.28 6.11 -29.19
N ALA A 462 21.61 7.00 -28.47
CA ALA A 462 21.58 8.42 -28.80
C ALA A 462 22.96 9.08 -28.67
N LEU A 463 23.73 8.75 -27.64
CA LEU A 463 25.10 9.25 -27.50
C LEU A 463 25.99 8.77 -28.65
N LEU A 464 25.92 7.49 -29.00
CA LEU A 464 26.67 6.93 -30.14
C LEU A 464 26.30 7.65 -31.45
N ALA A 465 25.01 7.85 -31.71
CA ALA A 465 24.54 8.56 -32.90
C ALA A 465 25.11 9.99 -32.98
N VAL A 466 25.12 10.72 -31.85
CA VAL A 466 25.71 12.07 -31.77
C VAL A 466 27.22 12.05 -32.03
N MET A 467 27.94 11.06 -31.51
CA MET A 467 29.38 10.94 -31.73
C MET A 467 29.74 10.59 -33.17
N LEU A 468 28.96 9.70 -33.81
CA LEU A 468 29.16 9.32 -35.21
C LEU A 468 28.81 10.48 -36.17
N SER A 469 27.90 11.38 -35.79
CA SER A 469 27.57 12.57 -36.57
C SER A 469 28.48 13.78 -36.30
N GLY A 470 29.60 13.58 -35.58
CA GLY A 470 30.59 14.62 -35.28
C GLY A 470 30.23 15.57 -34.13
N GLY A 471 29.21 15.28 -33.34
CA GLY A 471 28.74 16.09 -32.22
C GLY A 471 29.55 15.92 -30.92
N LEU A 472 30.88 16.06 -30.98
CA LEU A 472 31.78 15.73 -29.87
C LEU A 472 31.78 16.77 -28.74
N GLU A 473 31.42 18.03 -29.02
CA GLU A 473 31.28 19.10 -28.01
C GLU A 473 29.87 19.14 -27.41
N LEU A 474 29.60 18.26 -26.45
CA LEU A 474 28.27 18.14 -25.80
C LEU A 474 27.77 19.43 -25.12
N GLN A 475 28.64 20.37 -24.74
CA GLN A 475 28.22 21.67 -24.16
C GLN A 475 27.89 22.74 -25.21
N ARG A 476 28.23 22.52 -26.48
CA ARG A 476 28.01 23.45 -27.61
C ARG A 476 27.40 22.74 -28.80
N MET A 477 26.39 21.91 -28.52
CA MET A 477 25.75 21.09 -29.54
C MET A 477 24.90 21.90 -30.51
N ALA A 478 24.93 21.48 -31.78
CA ALA A 478 23.88 21.85 -32.73
C ALA A 478 22.51 21.33 -32.25
N PRO A 479 21.40 22.05 -32.49
CA PRO A 479 20.06 21.66 -32.05
C PRO A 479 19.66 20.22 -32.41
N LYS A 480 20.10 19.73 -33.58
CA LYS A 480 19.88 18.33 -34.01
C LYS A 480 20.43 17.29 -33.04
N HIS A 481 21.60 17.53 -32.44
CA HIS A 481 22.21 16.58 -31.50
C HIS A 481 21.51 16.61 -30.14
N VAL A 482 21.06 17.79 -29.69
CA VAL A 482 20.26 17.93 -28.47
C VAL A 482 18.93 17.21 -28.63
N PHE A 483 18.31 17.30 -29.81
CA PHE A 483 17.08 16.60 -30.13
C PHE A 483 17.26 15.07 -30.14
N ILE A 484 18.36 14.55 -30.70
CA ILE A 484 18.70 13.11 -30.63
C ILE A 484 18.83 12.65 -29.18
N LEU A 485 19.53 13.41 -28.32
CA LEU A 485 19.67 13.10 -26.90
C LEU A 485 18.34 13.17 -26.15
N LEU A 486 17.47 14.13 -26.48
CA LEU A 486 16.13 14.24 -25.90
C LEU A 486 15.28 13.01 -26.23
N ILE A 487 15.30 12.54 -27.50
CA ILE A 487 14.62 11.32 -27.91
C ILE A 487 15.21 10.10 -27.18
N GLY A 488 16.54 9.99 -27.11
CA GLY A 488 17.21 8.90 -26.40
C GLY A 488 16.92 8.86 -24.91
N ALA A 489 16.71 10.02 -24.30
CA ALA A 489 16.37 10.14 -22.88
C ALA A 489 14.87 9.97 -22.59
N ALA A 490 14.00 10.02 -23.60
CA ALA A 490 12.55 9.96 -23.37
C ALA A 490 12.11 8.68 -22.63
N PRO A 491 12.61 7.46 -22.96
CA PRO A 491 12.30 6.26 -22.19
C PRO A 491 12.74 6.34 -20.72
N ALA A 492 13.83 7.04 -20.41
CA ALA A 492 14.26 7.26 -19.03
C ALA A 492 13.23 8.10 -18.25
N VAL A 493 12.78 9.21 -18.84
CA VAL A 493 11.76 10.08 -18.22
C VAL A 493 10.41 9.37 -18.09
N LEU A 494 9.99 8.63 -19.12
CA LEU A 494 8.69 7.96 -19.17
C LEU A 494 8.60 6.73 -18.26
N LEU A 495 9.74 6.14 -17.87
CA LEU A 495 9.78 4.98 -16.98
C LEU A 495 10.21 5.32 -15.55
N LEU A 496 11.29 6.09 -15.36
CA LEU A 496 11.84 6.33 -14.02
C LEU A 496 11.05 7.38 -13.25
N LEU A 497 10.55 8.44 -13.90
CA LEU A 497 9.84 9.51 -13.19
C LEU A 497 8.49 9.05 -12.61
N PRO A 498 7.61 8.33 -13.35
CA PRO A 498 6.39 7.77 -12.78
C PRO A 498 6.66 6.80 -11.63
N ILE A 499 7.68 5.95 -11.75
CA ILE A 499 8.05 5.03 -10.66
C ILE A 499 8.59 5.80 -9.45
N ALA A 500 9.36 6.88 -9.66
CA ALA A 500 9.81 7.75 -8.58
C ALA A 500 8.63 8.38 -7.83
N GLU A 501 7.59 8.81 -8.54
CA GLU A 501 6.35 9.31 -7.94
C GLU A 501 5.63 8.21 -7.15
N VAL A 502 5.36 7.04 -7.76
CA VAL A 502 4.67 5.93 -7.08
C VAL A 502 5.42 5.48 -5.82
N VAL A 503 6.74 5.37 -5.88
CA VAL A 503 7.56 5.02 -4.71
C VAL A 503 7.44 6.11 -3.64
N PHE A 504 7.38 7.38 -4.02
CA PHE A 504 7.14 8.45 -3.06
C PHE A 504 5.72 8.42 -2.50
N MET A 505 4.69 8.14 -3.28
CA MET A 505 3.31 8.04 -2.75
C MET A 505 3.16 6.83 -1.82
N ALA A 506 3.85 5.73 -2.10
CA ALA A 506 3.79 4.53 -1.28
C ALA A 506 4.37 4.71 0.15
N PHE A 507 5.43 5.51 0.29
CA PHE A 507 6.22 5.64 1.54
C PHE A 507 6.34 7.08 2.08
N ALA A 508 6.10 8.09 1.26
CA ALA A 508 6.25 9.52 1.55
C ALA A 508 7.55 9.83 2.33
N LEU A 509 7.43 10.59 3.43
CA LEU A 509 8.55 10.97 4.30
C LEU A 509 9.07 9.83 5.19
N GLN A 510 8.44 8.64 5.19
CA GLN A 510 8.95 7.48 5.90
C GLN A 510 10.21 6.94 5.23
N LEU A 511 10.23 6.90 3.89
CA LEU A 511 11.35 6.40 3.10
C LEU A 511 11.53 7.20 1.79
N PRO A 512 11.75 8.52 1.84
CA PRO A 512 11.85 9.35 0.63
C PRO A 512 13.09 9.05 -0.20
N TYR A 513 14.08 8.35 0.38
CA TYR A 513 15.37 8.04 -0.24
C TYR A 513 15.23 7.20 -1.51
N GLY A 514 14.23 6.31 -1.58
CA GLY A 514 13.96 5.52 -2.78
C GLY A 514 13.65 6.40 -3.99
N MET A 515 12.78 7.39 -3.80
CA MET A 515 12.48 8.40 -4.82
C MET A 515 13.71 9.23 -5.16
N VAL A 516 14.48 9.70 -4.16
CA VAL A 516 15.70 10.49 -4.38
C VAL A 516 16.70 9.70 -5.23
N VAL A 517 16.94 8.42 -4.94
CA VAL A 517 17.83 7.57 -5.74
C VAL A 517 17.33 7.46 -7.17
N LEU A 518 16.03 7.20 -7.39
CA LEU A 518 15.45 7.12 -8.75
C LEU A 518 15.57 8.43 -9.52
N ALA A 519 15.35 9.58 -8.86
CA ALA A 519 15.53 10.90 -9.45
C ALA A 519 16.99 11.16 -9.86
N LEU A 520 17.96 10.74 -9.04
CA LEU A 520 19.38 10.88 -9.36
C LEU A 520 19.82 9.94 -10.49
N LEU A 521 19.30 8.71 -10.53
CA LEU A 521 19.51 7.76 -11.63
C LEU A 521 18.99 8.32 -12.95
N LEU A 522 17.80 8.93 -12.94
CA LEU A 522 17.24 9.65 -14.08
C LEU A 522 18.13 10.85 -14.46
N ALA A 523 18.52 11.68 -13.49
CA ALA A 523 19.35 12.86 -13.72
C ALA A 523 20.72 12.50 -14.34
N GLY A 524 21.30 11.36 -13.96
CA GLY A 524 22.50 10.82 -14.59
C GLY A 524 22.32 10.56 -16.09
N LEU A 525 21.22 9.92 -16.49
CA LEU A 525 20.91 9.66 -17.91
C LEU A 525 20.63 10.96 -18.68
N LEU A 526 20.10 11.97 -18.00
CA LEU A 526 19.86 13.31 -18.55
C LEU A 526 21.09 14.22 -18.55
N LEU A 527 22.23 13.79 -18.01
CA LEU A 527 23.41 14.63 -17.80
C LEU A 527 23.89 15.39 -19.06
N PRO A 528 23.95 14.81 -20.27
CA PRO A 528 24.31 15.56 -21.48
C PRO A 528 23.38 16.74 -21.77
N LEU A 529 22.07 16.55 -21.55
CA LEU A 529 21.04 17.56 -21.77
C LEU A 529 21.11 18.64 -20.70
N LEU A 530 21.23 18.25 -19.42
CA LEU A 530 21.34 19.18 -18.30
C LEU A 530 22.59 20.06 -18.43
N ALA A 531 23.73 19.48 -18.80
CA ALA A 531 24.97 20.23 -19.02
C ALA A 531 24.88 21.21 -20.19
N PHE A 532 24.18 20.84 -21.27
CA PHE A 532 23.90 21.75 -22.39
C PHE A 532 23.02 22.93 -21.98
N MET A 533 21.92 22.66 -21.25
CA MET A 533 21.00 23.70 -20.78
C MET A 533 21.71 24.69 -19.86
N GLU A 534 22.45 24.19 -18.86
CA GLU A 534 23.19 25.02 -17.92
C GLU A 534 24.27 25.87 -18.63
N ALA A 535 24.98 25.31 -19.61
CA ALA A 535 25.98 26.06 -20.38
C ALA A 535 25.37 27.27 -21.13
N GLY A 536 24.13 27.17 -21.58
CA GLY A 536 23.38 28.23 -22.25
C GLY A 536 22.72 29.25 -21.32
N LEU A 537 22.40 28.85 -20.08
CA LEU A 537 21.67 29.68 -19.11
C LEU A 537 22.57 30.39 -18.09
N ARG A 538 23.81 29.93 -17.84
CA ARG A 538 24.72 30.50 -16.85
C ARG A 538 24.96 32.01 -16.98
N TRP A 539 25.01 32.70 -15.84
CA TRP A 539 25.34 34.13 -15.77
C TRP A 539 26.68 34.35 -15.08
N LYS A 540 27.61 35.01 -15.77
CA LYS A 540 28.97 35.34 -15.27
C LYS A 540 29.71 34.15 -14.61
N GLY A 541 29.46 32.92 -15.07
CA GLY A 541 30.08 31.70 -14.53
C GLY A 541 29.35 31.05 -13.34
N VAL A 542 28.29 31.66 -12.83
CA VAL A 542 27.41 31.13 -11.78
C VAL A 542 26.39 30.17 -12.40
N PRO A 543 26.19 28.96 -11.81
CA PRO A 543 25.27 27.99 -12.36
C PRO A 543 23.83 28.31 -11.93
N LEU A 544 23.04 28.93 -12.82
CA LEU A 544 21.73 29.49 -12.43
C LEU A 544 20.66 28.41 -12.25
N LEU A 545 20.63 27.37 -13.09
CA LEU A 545 19.62 26.33 -13.01
C LEU A 545 19.64 25.56 -11.68
N PRO A 546 20.79 25.06 -11.16
CA PRO A 546 20.80 24.39 -9.86
C PRO A 546 20.38 25.32 -8.71
N LEU A 547 20.76 26.61 -8.74
CA LEU A 547 20.34 27.56 -7.70
C LEU A 547 18.83 27.80 -7.72
N LEU A 548 18.23 27.95 -8.91
CA LEU A 548 16.78 28.09 -9.05
C LEU A 548 16.04 26.85 -8.58
N LEU A 549 16.53 25.65 -8.90
CA LEU A 549 15.95 24.39 -8.44
C LEU A 549 16.02 24.24 -6.92
N LEU A 550 17.15 24.60 -6.30
CA LEU A 550 17.31 24.56 -4.85
C LEU A 550 16.39 25.57 -4.14
N LEU A 551 16.27 26.79 -4.66
CA LEU A 551 15.38 27.82 -4.11
C LEU A 551 13.91 27.42 -4.27
N ALA A 552 13.51 26.93 -5.45
CA ALA A 552 12.15 26.45 -5.68
C ALA A 552 11.83 25.23 -4.80
N GLY A 553 12.74 24.26 -4.72
CA GLY A 553 12.60 23.09 -3.86
C GLY A 553 12.50 23.45 -2.38
N GLY A 554 13.33 24.37 -1.89
CA GLY A 554 13.25 24.87 -0.51
C GLY A 554 11.97 25.64 -0.22
N GLY A 555 11.50 26.45 -1.16
CA GLY A 555 10.22 27.17 -1.06
C GLY A 555 9.02 26.22 -1.04
N LEU A 556 8.99 25.21 -1.92
CA LEU A 556 7.96 24.17 -1.91
C LEU A 556 7.99 23.34 -0.64
N LEU A 557 9.18 23.02 -0.11
CA LEU A 557 9.32 22.30 1.15
C LEU A 557 8.73 23.10 2.32
N ALA A 558 9.07 24.39 2.41
CA ALA A 558 8.53 25.27 3.44
C ALA A 558 7.00 25.39 3.35
N ASN A 559 6.46 25.50 2.13
CA ASN A 559 5.02 25.51 1.90
C ASN A 559 4.35 24.17 2.27
N ALA A 560 4.96 23.03 1.92
CA ALA A 560 4.45 21.71 2.26
C ALA A 560 4.41 21.50 3.78
N VAL A 561 5.50 21.85 4.48
CA VAL A 561 5.56 21.81 5.96
C VAL A 561 4.51 22.72 6.60
N ALA A 562 4.35 23.95 6.08
CA ALA A 562 3.32 24.87 6.58
C ALA A 562 1.90 24.33 6.36
N GLY A 563 1.69 23.57 5.28
CA GLY A 563 0.42 22.94 4.95
C GLY A 563 0.04 21.76 5.85
N GLU A 564 0.98 21.10 6.53
CA GLU A 564 0.69 19.98 7.45
C GLU A 564 0.15 20.42 8.82
N ARG A 565 -0.07 21.72 9.02
CA ARG A 565 -0.68 22.22 10.26
C ARG A 565 -2.11 21.68 10.39
N PRO A 566 -2.53 21.21 11.58
CA PRO A 566 -3.86 20.65 11.78
C PRO A 566 -4.98 21.61 11.33
N SER A 567 -5.91 21.10 10.53
CA SER A 567 -7.14 21.78 10.11
C SER A 567 -8.30 20.78 10.06
N ALA A 568 -9.51 21.24 9.72
CA ALA A 568 -10.65 20.33 9.55
C ALA A 568 -10.44 19.35 8.38
N GLU A 569 -9.75 19.77 7.33
CA GLU A 569 -9.41 18.97 6.14
C GLU A 569 -8.17 18.09 6.36
N ARG A 570 -7.30 18.48 7.30
CA ARG A 570 -6.07 17.77 7.67
C ARG A 570 -6.03 17.55 9.17
N PRO A 571 -6.90 16.67 9.70
CA PRO A 571 -7.05 16.55 11.13
C PRO A 571 -5.82 15.95 11.80
N LEU A 572 -5.61 16.37 13.04
CA LEU A 572 -4.68 15.79 13.97
C LEU A 572 -5.16 14.39 14.40
N HIS A 573 -4.25 13.42 14.40
CA HIS A 573 -4.53 12.07 14.88
C HIS A 573 -4.17 11.97 16.37
N SER A 574 -5.18 11.68 17.19
CA SER A 574 -5.03 11.58 18.65
C SER A 574 -5.26 10.16 19.13
N HIS A 575 -4.31 9.64 19.90
CA HIS A 575 -4.39 8.31 20.48
C HIS A 575 -4.73 8.40 21.98
N VAL A 576 -5.87 7.83 22.37
CA VAL A 576 -6.27 7.64 23.77
C VAL A 576 -7.25 6.47 23.85
N SER A 577 -7.09 5.63 24.87
CA SER A 577 -7.98 4.51 25.16
C SER A 577 -8.19 4.36 26.68
N TYR A 578 -9.34 3.84 27.07
CA TYR A 578 -9.73 3.59 28.45
C TYR A 578 -9.62 2.10 28.78
N PHE A 579 -8.95 1.78 29.88
CA PHE A 579 -8.76 0.41 30.35
C PHE A 579 -9.26 0.26 31.78
N LEU A 580 -10.13 -0.71 32.02
CA LEU A 580 -10.68 -1.05 33.34
C LEU A 580 -10.21 -2.45 33.76
N ASN A 581 -9.56 -2.54 34.92
CA ASN A 581 -9.33 -3.81 35.61
C ASN A 581 -10.46 -4.03 36.62
N ALA A 582 -11.41 -4.90 36.26
CA ALA A 582 -12.60 -5.16 37.08
C ALA A 582 -12.27 -5.85 38.40
N ASP A 583 -11.19 -6.65 38.46
CA ASP A 583 -10.78 -7.34 39.69
C ASP A 583 -10.31 -6.33 40.76
N ALA A 584 -9.59 -5.29 40.33
CA ALA A 584 -9.03 -4.28 41.22
C ALA A 584 -9.94 -3.07 41.43
N GLY A 585 -11.02 -2.93 40.64
CA GLY A 585 -11.87 -1.74 40.62
C GLY A 585 -11.14 -0.46 40.21
N LYS A 586 -10.09 -0.58 39.38
CA LYS A 586 -9.22 0.54 38.97
C LYS A 586 -9.17 0.68 37.45
N ALA A 587 -9.02 1.91 36.98
CA ALA A 587 -8.98 2.23 35.55
C ALA A 587 -7.83 3.16 35.19
N TRP A 588 -7.47 3.17 33.90
CA TRP A 588 -6.40 3.98 33.33
C TRP A 588 -6.78 4.54 31.97
N TRP A 589 -6.37 5.78 31.73
CA TRP A 589 -6.18 6.31 30.38
C TRP A 589 -4.81 5.89 29.90
N ALA A 590 -4.71 5.43 28.65
CA ALA A 590 -3.43 5.10 28.05
C ALA A 590 -3.32 5.57 26.60
N SER A 591 -2.10 5.94 26.20
CA SER A 591 -1.74 6.31 24.84
C SER A 591 -0.44 5.63 24.41
N ARG A 592 -0.39 5.16 23.16
CA ARG A 592 0.86 4.71 22.53
C ARG A 592 1.80 5.87 22.22
N PHE A 593 1.27 7.08 22.15
CA PHE A 593 2.06 8.28 21.95
C PHE A 593 2.65 8.75 23.27
N GLN A 594 3.92 9.16 23.23
CA GLN A 594 4.66 9.63 24.41
C GLN A 594 4.45 11.12 24.70
N ARG A 595 3.68 11.81 23.86
CA ARG A 595 3.38 13.24 23.97
C ARG A 595 1.88 13.45 23.84
N THR A 596 1.37 14.41 24.58
CA THR A 596 -0.03 14.84 24.49
C THR A 596 -0.21 15.89 23.40
N ASP A 597 -1.44 15.96 22.91
CA ASP A 597 -1.93 17.04 22.07
C ASP A 597 -2.89 17.96 22.85
N ALA A 598 -3.39 19.00 22.18
CA ALA A 598 -4.25 20.01 22.80
C ALA A 598 -5.55 19.43 23.37
N TRP A 599 -6.07 18.34 22.77
CA TRP A 599 -7.31 17.69 23.21
C TRP A 599 -7.02 16.59 24.22
N ASN A 600 -6.12 15.64 23.94
CA ASN A 600 -5.96 14.46 24.81
C ASN A 600 -5.22 14.76 26.13
N ARG A 601 -4.55 15.91 26.27
CA ARG A 601 -3.91 16.32 27.54
C ARG A 601 -4.86 16.30 28.73
N GLN A 602 -6.16 16.46 28.50
CA GLN A 602 -7.19 16.39 29.55
C GLN A 602 -7.24 15.03 30.27
N PHE A 603 -6.81 13.96 29.61
CA PHE A 603 -6.78 12.60 30.16
C PHE A 603 -5.48 12.29 30.92
N PHE A 604 -4.44 13.11 30.73
CA PHE A 604 -3.07 12.85 31.18
C PHE A 604 -2.57 13.99 32.08
N THR A 605 -3.17 14.15 33.26
CA THR A 605 -2.83 15.22 34.22
C THR A 605 -1.52 14.96 34.96
N ALA A 606 -1.22 13.71 35.28
CA ALA A 606 0.03 13.26 35.90
C ALA A 606 0.53 11.97 35.23
N PRO A 607 0.95 12.03 33.95
CA PRO A 607 1.26 10.85 33.19
C PRO A 607 2.54 10.18 33.69
N THR A 608 2.49 8.86 33.78
CA THR A 608 3.68 8.01 33.91
C THR A 608 3.93 7.29 32.58
N GLN A 609 5.15 6.81 32.37
CA GLN A 609 5.49 6.00 31.22
C GLN A 609 5.89 4.60 31.66
N GLY A 610 5.36 3.59 30.99
CA GLY A 610 5.70 2.19 31.26
C GLY A 610 4.67 1.23 30.67
N PRO A 611 4.92 -0.08 30.74
CA PRO A 611 3.94 -1.06 30.32
C PRO A 611 2.70 -1.04 31.21
N LEU A 612 1.53 -1.26 30.61
CA LEU A 612 0.23 -1.28 31.29
C LEU A 612 0.01 -2.60 32.07
N ARG A 613 0.96 -2.97 32.93
CA ARG A 613 0.97 -4.26 33.67
C ARG A 613 -0.20 -4.44 34.62
N GLN A 614 -0.82 -3.34 35.05
CA GLN A 614 -1.98 -3.33 35.91
C GLN A 614 -3.24 -3.86 35.20
N VAL A 615 -3.26 -3.84 33.87
CA VAL A 615 -4.35 -4.37 33.04
C VAL A 615 -3.89 -5.62 32.30
N TYR A 616 -2.71 -5.57 31.70
CA TYR A 616 -2.08 -6.67 30.98
C TYR A 616 -0.81 -7.11 31.72
N PRO A 617 -0.87 -8.08 32.65
CA PRO A 617 0.26 -8.45 33.51
C PRO A 617 1.58 -8.68 32.78
N ASN A 618 1.50 -9.19 31.55
CA ASN A 618 2.65 -9.56 30.72
C ASN A 618 2.97 -8.54 29.62
N ALA A 619 2.42 -7.33 29.70
CA ALA A 619 2.73 -6.27 28.75
C ALA A 619 4.20 -5.86 28.82
N SER A 620 4.81 -5.77 27.64
CA SER A 620 6.15 -5.22 27.42
C SER A 620 6.11 -3.85 26.75
N ILE A 621 5.00 -3.52 26.07
CA ILE A 621 4.86 -2.30 25.30
C ILE A 621 4.65 -1.11 26.24
N PRO A 622 5.47 -0.04 26.14
CA PRO A 622 5.29 1.15 26.95
C PRO A 622 4.10 1.99 26.47
N TYR A 623 3.35 2.52 27.42
CA TYR A 623 2.29 3.51 27.22
C TYR A 623 2.58 4.75 28.06
N MET A 624 2.14 5.91 27.56
CA MET A 624 1.85 7.04 28.43
C MET A 624 0.51 6.77 29.12
N GLN A 625 0.48 6.81 30.44
CA GLN A 625 -0.69 6.38 31.21
C GLN A 625 -0.99 7.29 32.41
N SER A 626 -2.26 7.45 32.73
CA SER A 626 -2.75 8.17 33.91
C SER A 626 -3.92 7.41 34.52
N GLN A 627 -4.04 7.46 35.85
CA GLN A 627 -5.16 6.83 36.52
C GLN A 627 -6.47 7.52 36.11
N ALA A 628 -7.47 6.72 35.76
CA ALA A 628 -8.79 7.19 35.36
C ALA A 628 -9.83 6.91 36.46
N LYS A 629 -10.94 7.64 36.42
CA LYS A 629 -12.10 7.33 37.26
C LYS A 629 -12.67 5.97 36.83
N PRO A 630 -12.76 4.96 37.71
CA PRO A 630 -13.35 3.69 37.36
C PRO A 630 -14.86 3.84 37.15
N LEU A 631 -15.37 3.12 36.15
CA LEU A 631 -16.78 2.98 35.85
C LEU A 631 -17.29 1.61 36.27
N ASN A 632 -18.58 1.53 36.60
CA ASN A 632 -19.24 0.28 36.90
C ASN A 632 -19.67 -0.44 35.59
N LEU A 633 -18.70 -0.77 34.75
CA LEU A 633 -18.96 -1.50 33.51
C LEU A 633 -19.06 -3.01 33.79
N PRO A 634 -20.05 -3.73 33.23
CA PRO A 634 -20.11 -5.18 33.32
C PRO A 634 -18.85 -5.82 32.74
N ALA A 635 -18.21 -6.67 33.52
CA ALA A 635 -17.02 -7.41 33.10
C ALA A 635 -17.37 -8.64 32.25
N PRO A 636 -16.49 -9.08 31.33
CA PRO A 636 -16.72 -10.31 30.57
C PRO A 636 -16.69 -11.53 31.50
N THR A 637 -17.51 -12.53 31.19
CA THR A 637 -17.71 -13.73 32.02
C THR A 637 -17.13 -14.99 31.38
N ALA A 638 -16.55 -15.86 32.21
CA ALA A 638 -16.13 -17.21 31.84
C ALA A 638 -16.82 -18.23 32.75
N THR A 639 -17.79 -18.97 32.21
CA THR A 639 -18.57 -19.97 32.96
C THR A 639 -18.12 -21.38 32.59
N VAL A 640 -17.95 -22.26 33.58
CA VAL A 640 -17.58 -23.65 33.34
C VAL A 640 -18.74 -24.41 32.71
N LEU A 641 -18.54 -24.93 31.50
CA LEU A 641 -19.45 -25.88 30.85
C LEU A 641 -19.07 -27.32 31.15
N GLN A 642 -17.76 -27.59 31.25
CA GLN A 642 -17.22 -28.90 31.57
C GLN A 642 -15.86 -28.72 32.22
N ASP A 643 -15.62 -29.44 33.32
CA ASP A 643 -14.30 -29.64 33.89
C ASP A 643 -14.21 -31.10 34.35
N SER A 644 -13.48 -31.90 33.58
CA SER A 644 -13.42 -33.35 33.77
C SER A 644 -12.01 -33.87 33.59
N VAL A 645 -11.64 -34.88 34.38
CA VAL A 645 -10.34 -35.56 34.27
C VAL A 645 -10.55 -36.97 33.75
N ALA A 646 -9.79 -37.36 32.74
CA ALA A 646 -9.75 -38.72 32.20
C ALA A 646 -8.29 -39.19 32.16
N GLY A 647 -7.92 -40.12 33.06
CA GLY A 647 -6.53 -40.50 33.25
C GLY A 647 -5.69 -39.32 33.74
N GLU A 648 -4.61 -39.01 33.01
CA GLU A 648 -3.72 -37.87 33.30
C GLU A 648 -4.11 -36.58 32.55
N GLU A 649 -5.21 -36.57 31.78
CA GLU A 649 -5.66 -35.39 31.02
C GLU A 649 -6.86 -34.72 31.71
N ARG A 650 -6.75 -33.42 31.99
CA ARG A 650 -7.87 -32.52 32.33
C ARG A 650 -8.41 -31.89 31.06
N ARG A 651 -9.73 -31.87 30.94
CA ARG A 651 -10.46 -31.18 29.86
C ARG A 651 -11.36 -30.11 30.46
N LEU A 652 -11.05 -28.86 30.14
CA LEU A 652 -11.80 -27.69 30.58
C LEU A 652 -12.51 -27.04 29.39
N ARG A 653 -13.82 -26.83 29.49
CA ARG A 653 -14.61 -26.09 28.50
C ARG A 653 -15.30 -24.92 29.19
N LEU A 654 -15.04 -23.72 28.70
CA LEU A 654 -15.55 -22.47 29.25
C LEU A 654 -16.44 -21.78 28.21
N GLN A 655 -17.60 -21.29 28.64
CA GLN A 655 -18.38 -20.32 27.89
C GLN A 655 -17.87 -18.92 28.23
N LEU A 656 -17.31 -18.25 27.24
CA LEU A 656 -16.91 -16.85 27.32
C LEU A 656 -18.08 -15.98 26.83
N LEU A 657 -18.36 -14.88 27.51
CA LEU A 657 -19.42 -13.94 27.15
C LEU A 657 -18.97 -12.50 27.42
N SER A 658 -19.15 -11.61 26.44
CA SER A 658 -19.10 -10.16 26.70
C SER A 658 -20.49 -9.68 27.11
N VAL A 659 -20.68 -9.45 28.41
CA VAL A 659 -21.96 -9.01 28.99
C VAL A 659 -22.37 -7.64 28.46
N ARG A 660 -21.40 -6.76 28.19
CA ARG A 660 -21.64 -5.42 27.65
C ARG A 660 -21.79 -5.38 26.12
N GLY A 661 -21.73 -6.51 25.44
CA GLY A 661 -21.90 -6.59 23.99
C GLY A 661 -20.72 -6.06 23.17
N ALA A 662 -19.50 -6.23 23.66
CA ALA A 662 -18.28 -5.81 22.97
C ALA A 662 -18.11 -6.47 21.59
N ALA A 663 -17.27 -5.88 20.73
CA ALA A 663 -17.02 -6.41 19.38
C ALA A 663 -16.00 -7.55 19.37
N HIS A 664 -15.06 -7.56 20.31
CA HIS A 664 -13.95 -8.51 20.36
C HIS A 664 -13.68 -9.03 21.77
N LEU A 665 -13.06 -10.20 21.85
CA LEU A 665 -12.43 -10.73 23.06
C LEU A 665 -10.93 -10.89 22.88
N GLU A 666 -10.16 -10.67 23.94
CA GLU A 666 -8.79 -11.18 24.06
C GLU A 666 -8.74 -12.22 25.18
N VAL A 667 -7.95 -13.27 24.96
CA VAL A 667 -7.85 -14.42 25.85
C VAL A 667 -6.37 -14.67 26.15
N ALA A 668 -5.99 -14.56 27.43
CA ALA A 668 -4.69 -15.00 27.91
C ALA A 668 -4.87 -16.13 28.93
N VAL A 669 -4.31 -17.30 28.65
CA VAL A 669 -4.27 -18.43 29.58
C VAL A 669 -2.86 -18.55 30.13
N GLN A 670 -2.74 -18.41 31.45
CA GLN A 670 -1.49 -18.55 32.19
C GLN A 670 -1.49 -19.88 32.94
N VAL A 671 -0.41 -20.65 32.79
CA VAL A 671 -0.15 -21.91 33.50
C VAL A 671 1.24 -21.85 34.16
N PRO A 672 1.52 -22.62 35.22
CA PRO A 672 2.85 -22.70 35.81
C PRO A 672 3.93 -23.09 34.78
N ASP A 673 5.17 -22.65 34.99
CA ASP A 673 6.29 -22.93 34.07
C ASP A 673 6.57 -24.43 33.89
N THR A 674 6.25 -25.23 34.92
CA THR A 674 6.36 -26.69 34.92
C THR A 674 5.28 -27.38 34.08
N ALA A 675 4.26 -26.65 33.64
CA ALA A 675 3.14 -27.18 32.85
C ALA A 675 3.12 -26.61 31.42
N SER A 676 2.25 -27.16 30.58
CA SER A 676 1.96 -26.65 29.25
C SER A 676 0.54 -27.03 28.84
N LEU A 677 -0.06 -26.26 27.92
CA LEU A 677 -1.32 -26.65 27.29
C LEU A 677 -1.03 -27.69 26.20
N GLN A 678 -1.74 -28.82 26.27
CA GLN A 678 -1.70 -29.86 25.23
C GLN A 678 -2.51 -29.44 24.00
N SER A 679 -3.63 -28.75 24.21
CA SER A 679 -4.40 -28.15 23.12
C SER A 679 -5.24 -26.97 23.61
N ILE A 680 -5.46 -26.01 22.73
CA ILE A 680 -6.40 -24.91 22.89
C ILE A 680 -7.29 -24.84 21.65
N LYS A 681 -8.59 -24.72 21.87
CA LYS A 681 -9.57 -24.39 20.83
C LYS A 681 -10.40 -23.20 21.25
N LEU A 682 -10.67 -22.30 20.30
CA LEU A 682 -11.55 -21.15 20.50
C LEU A 682 -12.55 -21.09 19.37
N ALA A 683 -13.84 -20.98 19.70
CA ALA A 683 -14.94 -21.02 18.73
C ALA A 683 -14.86 -22.27 17.80
N GLY A 684 -14.51 -23.42 18.39
CA GLY A 684 -14.35 -24.69 17.67
C GLY A 684 -13.03 -24.82 16.87
N GLN A 685 -12.29 -23.72 16.69
CA GLN A 685 -11.05 -23.70 15.91
C GLN A 685 -9.84 -24.04 16.78
N ARG A 686 -8.99 -24.97 16.31
CA ARG A 686 -7.74 -25.33 17.00
C ARG A 686 -6.68 -24.27 16.75
N LEU A 687 -6.00 -23.85 17.81
CA LEU A 687 -4.94 -22.83 17.73
C LEU A 687 -3.56 -23.44 17.98
N SER A 688 -2.60 -22.99 17.18
CA SER A 688 -1.17 -23.30 17.34
C SER A 688 -0.48 -22.07 17.94
N LEU A 689 -0.50 -21.97 19.26
CA LEU A 689 0.04 -20.83 20.01
C LEU A 689 1.41 -21.18 20.60
N THR A 690 2.37 -20.27 20.44
CA THR A 690 3.65 -20.32 21.17
C THR A 690 3.49 -19.53 22.46
N PRO A 691 3.73 -20.14 23.65
CA PRO A 691 3.60 -19.40 24.90
C PRO A 691 4.71 -18.36 25.03
N ALA A 692 4.38 -17.22 25.65
CA ALA A 692 5.38 -16.32 26.18
C ALA A 692 5.81 -16.81 27.57
N GLU A 693 7.11 -16.97 27.77
CA GLU A 693 7.70 -17.29 29.08
C GLU A 693 7.72 -16.02 29.96
N THR A 694 7.15 -16.10 31.16
CA THR A 694 7.05 -14.95 32.08
C THR A 694 7.48 -15.38 33.49
N ALA A 695 7.77 -14.41 34.35
CA ALA A 695 8.12 -14.70 35.75
C ALA A 695 7.01 -15.41 36.55
N ALA A 696 5.79 -15.45 36.03
CA ALA A 696 4.62 -16.01 36.69
C ALA A 696 4.10 -17.29 36.01
N GLY A 697 4.77 -17.80 34.98
CA GLY A 697 4.24 -18.90 34.18
C GLY A 697 4.41 -18.72 32.67
N LYS A 698 3.98 -19.74 31.94
CA LYS A 698 3.76 -19.70 30.49
C LYS A 698 2.41 -19.09 30.19
N VAL A 699 2.38 -18.15 29.23
CA VAL A 699 1.18 -17.41 28.85
C VAL A 699 0.86 -17.63 27.38
N TYR A 700 -0.30 -18.20 27.12
CA TYR A 700 -0.86 -18.40 25.78
C TYR A 700 -1.86 -17.28 25.50
N PHE A 701 -1.58 -16.46 24.49
CA PHE A 701 -2.41 -15.31 24.12
C PHE A 701 -3.04 -15.49 22.75
N THR A 702 -4.32 -15.17 22.62
CA THR A 702 -5.03 -15.12 21.33
C THR A 702 -6.14 -14.06 21.38
N ARG A 703 -6.63 -13.69 20.20
CA ARG A 703 -7.72 -12.73 20.03
C ARG A 703 -8.86 -13.38 19.26
N TYR A 704 -10.08 -13.03 19.64
CA TYR A 704 -11.29 -13.39 18.92
C TYR A 704 -11.99 -12.13 18.43
N TYR A 705 -11.90 -11.89 17.13
CA TYR A 705 -12.47 -10.73 16.47
C TYR A 705 -13.87 -11.02 15.92
N GLY A 706 -14.66 -9.95 15.78
CA GLY A 706 -16.00 -10.01 15.18
C GLY A 706 -17.03 -10.86 15.91
N LEU A 707 -17.07 -10.86 17.26
CA LEU A 707 -17.94 -11.76 18.05
C LEU A 707 -19.34 -11.95 17.45
N PRO A 708 -19.88 -13.19 17.46
CA PRO A 708 -21.20 -13.49 16.93
C PRO A 708 -22.29 -12.65 17.60
N GLU A 709 -23.50 -12.61 17.03
CA GLU A 709 -24.62 -11.83 17.59
C GLU A 709 -24.94 -12.22 19.04
N SER A 710 -24.72 -13.49 19.42
CA SER A 710 -24.86 -13.97 20.79
C SER A 710 -23.83 -13.41 21.77
N LYS A 711 -22.73 -12.82 21.26
CA LYS A 711 -21.56 -12.32 22.01
C LYS A 711 -20.87 -13.38 22.86
N GLN A 712 -21.05 -14.64 22.49
CA GLN A 712 -20.51 -15.81 23.18
C GLN A 712 -19.43 -16.51 22.37
N ALA A 713 -18.52 -17.17 23.07
CA ALA A 713 -17.52 -18.06 22.49
C ALA A 713 -17.32 -19.28 23.41
N VAL A 714 -16.91 -20.41 22.85
CA VAL A 714 -16.47 -21.56 23.65
C VAL A 714 -14.96 -21.68 23.57
N LEU A 715 -14.31 -21.69 24.73
CA LEU A 715 -12.88 -21.99 24.90
C LEU A 715 -12.74 -23.42 25.42
N GLU A 716 -12.01 -24.26 24.71
CA GLU A 716 -11.68 -25.62 25.14
C GLU A 716 -10.19 -25.75 25.37
N LEU A 717 -9.80 -26.27 26.53
CA LEU A 717 -8.41 -26.49 26.93
C LEU A 717 -8.20 -27.97 27.27
N ARG A 718 -7.04 -28.49 26.90
CA ARG A 718 -6.51 -29.77 27.39
C ARG A 718 -5.14 -29.55 28.00
N LEU A 719 -4.94 -30.12 29.18
CA LEU A 719 -3.73 -30.00 29.99
C LEU A 719 -3.62 -31.19 30.94
N ALA A 720 -2.47 -31.36 31.58
CA ALA A 720 -2.30 -32.43 32.57
C ALA A 720 -3.24 -32.24 33.78
N ALA A 721 -3.67 -33.35 34.36
CA ALA A 721 -4.51 -33.39 35.56
C ALA A 721 -3.85 -32.62 36.71
N GLY A 722 -4.64 -31.86 37.47
CA GLY A 722 -4.17 -31.10 38.63
C GLY A 722 -3.40 -29.81 38.31
N VAL A 723 -3.15 -29.49 37.03
CA VAL A 723 -2.52 -28.20 36.66
C VAL A 723 -3.53 -27.06 36.87
N PRO A 724 -3.22 -26.08 37.76
CA PRO A 724 -4.04 -24.88 37.91
C PRO A 724 -3.81 -23.94 36.73
N LEU A 725 -4.83 -23.16 36.36
CA LEU A 725 -4.67 -22.12 35.34
C LEU A 725 -5.39 -20.83 35.73
N THR A 726 -4.83 -19.71 35.26
CA THR A 726 -5.48 -18.40 35.33
C THR A 726 -5.85 -17.94 33.92
N LEU A 727 -7.12 -17.65 33.71
CA LEU A 727 -7.65 -17.03 32.51
C LEU A 727 -7.79 -15.52 32.74
N TYR A 728 -7.12 -14.72 31.93
CA TYR A 728 -7.43 -13.30 31.79
C TYR A 728 -8.30 -13.11 30.55
N LEU A 729 -9.51 -12.62 30.76
CA LEU A 729 -10.49 -12.35 29.72
C LEU A 729 -10.67 -10.84 29.58
N TYR A 730 -10.52 -10.36 28.37
CA TYR A 730 -10.68 -8.95 28.01
C TYR A 730 -11.79 -8.87 26.98
N ASP A 731 -12.66 -7.89 27.10
CA ASP A 731 -13.53 -7.50 26.00
C ASP A 731 -13.20 -6.08 25.55
N GLN A 732 -13.46 -5.79 24.28
CA GLN A 732 -13.06 -4.53 23.64
C GLN A 732 -14.21 -3.92 22.84
N SER A 733 -14.54 -2.66 23.13
CA SER A 733 -15.50 -1.86 22.36
C SER A 733 -14.81 -0.63 21.79
N ILE A 734 -15.25 -0.22 20.61
CA ILE A 734 -14.83 1.03 19.95
C ILE A 734 -15.57 2.19 20.63
N GLY A 735 -14.86 3.28 20.86
CA GLY A 735 -15.34 4.46 21.57
C GLY A 735 -14.81 4.57 22.99
N LEU A 736 -14.69 5.81 23.46
CA LEU A 736 -14.42 6.13 24.86
C LEU A 736 -15.73 6.22 25.65
N PRO A 737 -15.72 5.99 26.97
CA PRO A 737 -16.91 6.21 27.80
C PRO A 737 -17.28 7.71 27.81
N PRO A 738 -18.44 8.11 27.29
CA PRO A 738 -18.78 9.52 27.08
C PRO A 738 -18.86 10.32 28.39
N GLU A 739 -19.31 9.68 29.47
CA GLU A 739 -19.37 10.27 30.82
C GLU A 739 -18.00 10.64 31.41
N LEU A 740 -16.92 10.13 30.84
CA LEU A 740 -15.54 10.41 31.25
C LEU A 740 -14.77 11.26 30.24
N VAL A 741 -15.44 11.84 29.24
CA VAL A 741 -14.81 12.76 28.28
C VAL A 741 -15.18 14.20 28.68
N PRO A 742 -14.29 14.94 29.38
CA PRO A 742 -14.60 16.28 29.89
C PRO A 742 -14.92 17.29 28.79
N SER A 743 -14.20 17.21 27.67
CA SER A 743 -14.38 18.09 26.52
C SER A 743 -14.49 17.29 25.25
N ALA A 744 -15.55 17.55 24.48
CA ALA A 744 -15.77 16.94 23.18
C ALA A 744 -14.57 17.12 22.26
N ARG A 745 -14.37 16.13 21.38
CA ARG A 745 -13.29 16.16 20.40
C ARG A 745 -13.55 17.30 19.38
N PRO A 746 -12.63 18.24 19.18
CA PRO A 746 -12.76 19.25 18.12
C PRO A 746 -12.83 18.60 16.74
N ALA A 747 -13.46 19.27 15.77
CA ALA A 747 -13.62 18.73 14.41
C ALA A 747 -12.29 18.45 13.68
N TYR A 748 -11.21 19.15 14.05
CA TYR A 748 -9.87 18.93 13.49
C TYR A 748 -9.06 17.86 14.23
N VAL A 749 -9.66 17.14 15.20
CA VAL A 749 -9.02 16.04 15.92
C VAL A 749 -9.80 14.77 15.64
N VAL A 750 -9.10 13.70 15.30
CA VAL A 750 -9.68 12.38 15.02
C VAL A 750 -8.97 11.29 15.81
N PRO A 751 -9.61 10.14 16.06
CA PRO A 751 -8.90 8.98 16.57
C PRO A 751 -7.72 8.63 15.66
N ASP A 752 -6.61 8.26 16.27
CA ASP A 752 -5.53 7.61 15.54
C ASP A 752 -5.98 6.27 14.93
N GLN A 753 -5.27 5.81 13.91
CA GLN A 753 -5.62 4.57 13.20
C GLN A 753 -5.46 3.31 14.06
N GLY A 754 -6.09 2.24 13.59
CA GLY A 754 -5.84 0.89 14.06
C GLY A 754 -6.69 0.49 15.26
N ARG A 755 -6.25 -0.60 15.91
CA ARG A 755 -7.06 -1.40 16.84
C ARG A 755 -6.72 -1.18 18.31
N ASP A 756 -5.98 -0.10 18.64
CA ASP A 756 -5.56 0.25 19.99
C ASP A 756 -5.90 1.70 20.42
N SER A 757 -6.52 2.47 19.52
CA SER A 757 -6.95 3.85 19.74
C SER A 757 -8.47 4.00 19.82
N ASN A 758 -8.93 4.92 20.67
CA ASN A 758 -10.36 5.22 20.90
C ASN A 758 -11.14 3.98 21.31
N LEU A 759 -10.65 3.27 22.33
CA LEU A 759 -11.24 2.02 22.81
C LEU A 759 -11.64 2.09 24.28
N THR A 760 -12.57 1.22 24.64
CA THR A 760 -12.90 0.84 26.01
C THR A 760 -12.62 -0.65 26.18
N VAL A 761 -11.64 -0.99 27.02
CA VAL A 761 -11.24 -2.37 27.35
C VAL A 761 -11.59 -2.68 28.80
N VAL A 762 -12.28 -3.80 29.03
CA VAL A 762 -12.58 -4.29 30.39
C VAL A 762 -11.99 -5.68 30.56
N ARG A 763 -11.19 -5.84 31.61
CA ARG A 763 -10.51 -7.08 31.96
C ARG A 763 -11.09 -7.68 33.24
N LYS A 764 -11.25 -9.01 33.26
CA LYS A 764 -11.49 -9.81 34.47
C LYS A 764 -10.67 -11.09 34.45
N SER A 765 -10.25 -11.57 35.63
CA SER A 765 -9.52 -12.82 35.78
C SER A 765 -10.34 -13.92 36.43
N TYR A 766 -10.04 -15.17 36.06
CA TYR A 766 -10.68 -16.39 36.56
C TYR A 766 -9.60 -17.44 36.83
N THR A 767 -9.70 -18.15 37.95
CA THR A 767 -8.78 -19.25 38.30
C THR A 767 -9.55 -20.56 38.32
N PHE A 768 -9.01 -21.59 37.68
CA PHE A 768 -9.62 -22.91 37.55
C PHE A 768 -8.67 -24.04 37.94
#